data_AF-A0AAD1WKP3-F1
#
_entry.id   AF-A0AAD1WKP3-F1
#
_cell.length_a   1.000
_cell.length_b   1.000
_cell.length_c   1.000
_cell.angle_alpha   90.00
_cell.angle_beta   90.00
_cell.angle_gamma   90.00
#
_symmetry.space_group_name_H-M   'P 1'
#
loop_
_entity.id
_entity.type
_entity.pdbx_description
1 polymer ?
#
loop_
_entity_poly.entity_id
_entity_poly.type
_entity_poly.pdbx_seq_one_letter_code
_entity_poly.pdbx_strand_id
1 'polypeptide(L)'
;MICGENSHYEACGNACPASCSDRHAPSRCVKPCVETCQCNDKFVLSVDACVPISGCGCQYNGQYYQPNQEFWSDTKCKVLCKCDPTVGIVVCQPSSCKSGQTCMVDNGVLGCYPTTYTTCTLSTCAPSITFDGRAFEFLGTCMYQLVGVTSNDSSLTHFTINAQYVIRGNKAVSQIKDVTFQIHNPTEQRITIRRAIPKQIEVNGILTELPYIQSGDNSPKITVHYNGIVTQIIVDIGLAVSVDHLFSTRVTLPSTYTGAVNGLCGNNNQDPADDLAIEEGLITSSVVEFVKYWKLEEISGCTTENPINPPCTDAQREQYKAETYCGMISNANGPFSLCHGVIDPVPYLENCAHAACKYGGYRPFLCNSIASYVSECQSKGVKIKEWRSPLFCPMTCSQNSHYELCGNGCPNTCYRLSPPSHCVPSCTEGCYCNNGFILSGQDCVPIAQCGCVSNGTYFKADEKFYTDSRCQEICSCGQNNALICQNHVCGLNEECKVTQGRLGCQSKIVGRCTVQGGQHYKTFDGHEFDFHGTCTYTLVKFNNGKHNVSVTMENAPNSRGFVSGPKSVTVQIGENNVRMEIGSECTLMIKNEKYNLPYESRNGQIRVNKEGNNMIFRSFGINLTFSYTRKIKVELLNSFAMSNEVPNSFARSTMVENSIARNTEGICGDFNGELSDDFHFPNGSIANDPAQFGSFWAVAGDWTDCKGCKGTCPQCSPEEEKKASSNSKCGLIRDPLGPFKDCHDVVSPDTYLKDCVNDMCTGDVGDQALCRNLQAYAEECQDAGAIVDGLWRNITSCSLPCPANSHYEQCTKTCDYSCSGLVAESSCTDRCFEGCECDVGYLFDGNKCVTLGQCGCLYNGRYLMADESVVSEDCSQRCTCQAGSVSCLWYNCMEIERCQLRDGIRGCYSRDSECTISSEQHFVTFDGASGMYPSEGAFVMASSCNITRDWCFSVVVDTRKCQTGSSSRKTLHVFTSEGLITANGAQEIWMNGQHLQAQDTFLFDSARVMVSSLNVTIEVVDLITAVLHADGKVTLIAKEKLARDLFGACGNFNGDGNDDLHLDNGTPASSVTYAIYSWTARYFSTCLP
;
A
#
# COMPACT_ATOMS: atom_id res chain seq x y z
N MET A 1 7.76 25.35 32.89
CA MET A 1 8.74 26.00 32.01
C MET A 1 9.94 25.07 31.90
N ILE A 2 10.33 24.65 30.70
CA ILE A 2 11.51 23.79 30.49
C ILE A 2 12.69 24.72 30.20
N CYS A 3 13.76 24.62 30.99
CA CYS A 3 14.95 25.47 30.85
C CYS A 3 15.98 24.79 29.95
N GLY A 4 16.67 25.58 29.12
CA GLY A 4 17.71 25.08 28.22
C GLY A 4 18.96 24.60 28.96
N GLU A 5 19.89 24.02 28.22
CA GLU A 5 21.17 23.53 28.75
C GLU A 5 21.94 24.64 29.50
N ASN A 6 22.60 24.29 30.61
CA ASN A 6 23.32 25.22 31.50
C ASN A 6 22.47 26.34 32.14
N SER A 7 21.17 26.12 32.27
CA SER A 7 20.25 26.99 33.01
C SER A 7 19.37 26.19 33.97
N HIS A 8 18.77 26.87 34.96
CA HIS A 8 17.84 26.28 35.90
C HIS A 8 16.60 27.16 36.07
N TYR A 9 15.49 26.55 36.46
CA TYR A 9 14.25 27.26 36.73
C TYR A 9 14.34 27.99 38.08
N GLU A 10 13.88 29.24 38.12
CA GLU A 10 13.76 30.03 39.33
C GLU A 10 12.42 30.78 39.37
N ALA A 11 11.64 30.54 40.41
CA ALA A 11 10.31 31.14 40.59
C ALA A 11 10.35 32.66 40.81
N CYS A 12 11.48 33.20 41.27
CA CYS A 12 11.73 34.62 41.51
C CYS A 12 13.17 34.95 41.08
N GLY A 13 13.46 34.75 39.79
CA GLY A 13 14.77 35.04 39.21
C GLY A 13 14.98 36.51 38.84
N ASN A 14 16.24 36.90 38.66
CA ASN A 14 16.60 38.26 38.25
C ASN A 14 16.05 38.62 36.86
N ALA A 15 15.22 39.66 36.78
CA ALA A 15 14.60 40.11 35.53
C ALA A 15 15.59 40.72 34.52
N CYS A 16 16.85 40.96 34.92
CA CYS A 16 17.94 41.38 34.06
C CYS A 16 19.10 40.37 34.18
N PRO A 17 19.03 39.21 33.52
CA PRO A 17 20.08 38.20 33.62
C PRO A 17 21.42 38.73 33.11
N ALA A 18 22.54 38.23 33.65
CA ALA A 18 23.86 38.54 33.12
C ALA A 18 23.94 38.02 31.69
N SER A 19 24.29 38.89 30.75
CA SER A 19 24.45 38.53 29.35
C SER A 19 25.89 38.68 28.89
N CYS A 20 26.22 38.12 27.73
CA CYS A 20 27.52 38.37 27.11
C CYS A 20 27.75 39.84 26.76
N SER A 21 26.68 40.63 26.54
CA SER A 21 26.76 42.05 26.21
C SER A 21 26.79 42.97 27.44
N ASP A 22 26.21 42.56 28.57
CA ASP A 22 26.28 43.28 29.85
C ASP A 22 26.28 42.30 31.03
N ARG A 23 27.49 41.97 31.50
CA ARG A 23 27.70 41.05 32.63
C ARG A 23 27.28 41.64 33.98
N HIS A 24 27.09 42.96 34.04
CA HIS A 24 26.71 43.66 35.27
C HIS A 24 25.22 44.03 35.28
N ALA A 25 24.45 43.59 34.27
CA ALA A 25 23.01 43.80 34.23
C ALA A 25 22.30 43.33 35.53
N PRO A 26 22.65 42.18 36.15
CA PRO A 26 22.02 41.75 37.40
C PRO A 26 22.22 42.71 38.56
N SER A 27 23.42 43.31 38.69
CA SER A 27 23.76 44.19 39.80
C SER A 27 23.19 45.61 39.63
N ARG A 28 22.74 45.96 38.42
CA ARG A 28 22.08 47.23 38.09
C ARG A 28 20.56 47.09 37.89
N CYS A 29 20.03 45.88 38.02
CA CYS A 29 18.62 45.61 37.78
C CYS A 29 17.75 46.16 38.90
N VAL A 30 16.85 47.10 38.57
CA VAL A 30 15.85 47.66 39.49
C VAL A 30 14.46 47.05 39.31
N LYS A 31 14.33 46.05 38.44
CA LYS A 31 13.05 45.39 38.14
C LYS A 31 12.74 44.32 39.20
N PRO A 32 11.45 44.09 39.53
CA PRO A 32 11.05 42.98 40.38
C PRO A 32 11.43 41.64 39.76
N CYS A 33 11.68 40.63 40.59
CA CYS A 33 11.98 39.29 40.12
C CYS A 33 10.82 38.70 39.33
N VAL A 34 11.12 37.79 38.40
CA VAL A 34 10.15 37.13 37.53
C VAL A 34 10.36 35.62 37.56
N GLU A 35 9.30 34.87 37.32
CA GLU A 35 9.40 33.43 37.09
C GLU A 35 10.09 33.19 35.74
N THR A 36 11.30 32.62 35.75
CA THR A 36 12.15 32.49 34.56
C THR A 36 13.18 31.37 34.70
N CYS A 37 13.87 31.04 33.62
CA CYS A 37 15.12 30.28 33.64
C CYS A 37 16.32 31.23 33.85
N GLN A 38 17.21 30.93 34.80
CA GLN A 38 18.47 31.65 35.03
C GLN A 38 19.66 30.80 34.59
N CYS A 39 20.70 31.44 34.05
CA CYS A 39 21.94 30.75 33.72
C CYS A 39 22.65 30.27 34.99
N ASN A 40 23.27 29.09 34.93
CA ASN A 40 24.06 28.55 36.02
C ASN A 40 25.33 29.40 36.26
N ASP A 41 25.94 29.29 37.44
CA ASP A 41 27.16 30.02 37.77
C ASP A 41 28.27 29.80 36.71
N LYS A 42 28.92 30.91 36.29
CA LYS A 42 29.92 30.99 35.19
C LYS A 42 29.35 30.92 33.77
N PHE A 43 28.03 30.82 33.64
CA PHE A 43 27.33 30.96 32.37
C PHE A 43 26.58 32.29 32.33
N VAL A 44 26.49 32.87 31.14
CA VAL A 44 25.77 34.12 30.88
C VAL A 44 24.90 33.94 29.66
N LEU A 45 23.81 34.71 29.60
CA LEU A 45 22.84 34.64 28.53
C LEU A 45 23.45 35.21 27.24
N SER A 46 23.46 34.42 26.18
CA SER A 46 23.80 34.86 24.81
C SER A 46 22.65 34.49 23.90
N VAL A 47 21.89 35.52 23.47
CA VAL A 47 20.63 35.38 22.72
C VAL A 47 19.59 34.57 23.50
N ASP A 48 19.50 33.27 23.28
CA ASP A 48 18.52 32.34 23.86
C ASP A 48 19.17 31.16 24.63
N ALA A 49 20.51 31.14 24.74
CA ALA A 49 21.25 30.07 25.39
C ALA A 49 22.19 30.58 26.49
N CYS A 50 22.39 29.78 27.53
CA CYS A 50 23.37 30.03 28.59
C CYS A 50 24.73 29.45 28.18
N VAL A 51 25.69 30.32 27.90
CA VAL A 51 27.02 29.94 27.41
C VAL A 51 28.09 30.27 28.45
N PRO A 52 29.21 29.52 28.51
CA PRO A 52 30.33 29.89 29.35
C PRO A 52 30.81 31.30 29.02
N ILE A 53 31.35 32.03 30.00
CA ILE A 53 31.90 33.39 29.79
C ILE A 53 32.97 33.44 28.69
N SER A 54 33.75 32.36 28.53
CA SER A 54 34.75 32.20 27.45
C SER A 54 34.14 31.96 26.06
N GLY A 55 32.84 31.65 25.99
CA GLY A 55 32.05 31.53 24.78
C GLY A 55 31.29 32.81 24.42
N CYS A 56 31.61 33.95 25.04
CA CYS A 56 31.02 35.23 24.65
C CYS A 56 31.67 35.82 23.40
N GLY A 57 30.87 36.53 22.63
CA GLY A 57 31.29 37.24 21.43
C GLY A 57 31.92 38.60 21.73
N CYS A 58 32.00 39.46 20.72
CA CYS A 58 32.78 40.69 20.70
C CYS A 58 31.86 41.91 20.61
N GLN A 59 32.25 43.01 21.25
CA GLN A 59 31.56 44.29 21.10
C GLN A 59 32.36 45.18 20.14
N TYR A 60 31.70 45.70 19.10
CA TYR A 60 32.33 46.55 18.10
C TYR A 60 31.35 47.63 17.62
N ASN A 61 31.77 48.90 17.69
CA ASN A 61 30.95 50.07 17.36
C ASN A 61 29.56 50.10 18.03
N GLY A 62 29.47 49.64 19.28
CA GLY A 62 28.22 49.61 20.05
C GLY A 62 27.28 48.44 19.70
N GLN A 63 27.66 47.57 18.77
CA GLN A 63 26.93 46.35 18.41
C GLN A 63 27.65 45.12 18.96
N TYR A 64 26.89 44.10 19.36
CA TYR A 64 27.41 42.82 19.80
C TYR A 64 27.43 41.82 18.63
N TYR A 65 28.55 41.15 18.45
CA TYR A 65 28.77 40.11 17.44
C TYR A 65 29.04 38.79 18.15
N GLN A 66 28.41 37.71 17.68
CA GLN A 66 28.62 36.37 18.23
C GLN A 66 30.07 35.89 18.03
N PRO A 67 30.54 34.92 18.84
CA PRO A 67 31.82 34.25 18.60
C PRO A 67 31.98 33.84 17.14
N ASN A 68 33.13 34.14 16.53
CA ASN A 68 33.45 33.83 15.14
C ASN A 68 32.54 34.48 14.08
N GLN A 69 31.61 35.36 14.46
CA GLN A 69 30.74 36.03 13.50
C GLN A 69 31.56 36.96 12.61
N GLU A 70 31.39 36.80 11.30
CA GLU A 70 31.95 37.68 10.29
C GLU A 70 30.95 38.76 9.89
N PHE A 71 31.44 39.98 9.65
CA PHE A 71 30.62 41.13 9.25
C PHE A 71 31.45 42.20 8.54
N TRP A 72 30.80 43.00 7.70
CA TRP A 72 31.44 44.13 7.03
C TRP A 72 31.40 45.37 7.91
N SER A 73 32.56 45.97 8.18
CA SER A 73 32.63 47.21 9.00
C SER A 73 32.37 48.49 8.21
N ASP A 74 32.29 48.40 6.87
CA ASP A 74 32.00 49.49 5.97
C ASP A 74 30.84 49.14 5.03
N THR A 75 30.20 50.16 4.45
CA THR A 75 29.00 50.02 3.61
C THR A 75 29.29 49.59 2.17
N LYS A 76 30.57 49.45 1.78
CA LYS A 76 30.99 49.07 0.42
C LYS A 76 31.67 47.69 0.40
N CYS A 77 31.58 46.95 1.51
CA CYS A 77 32.17 45.64 1.68
C CYS A 77 33.66 45.62 1.30
N LYS A 78 34.44 46.54 1.91
CA LYS A 78 35.90 46.66 1.70
C LYS A 78 36.74 46.14 2.88
N VAL A 79 36.12 45.97 4.04
CA VAL A 79 36.76 45.57 5.29
C VAL A 79 35.89 44.53 5.99
N LEU A 80 36.31 43.27 5.89
CA LEU A 80 35.65 42.15 6.55
C LEU A 80 36.25 41.97 7.95
N CYS A 81 35.39 41.89 8.93
CA CYS A 81 35.73 41.76 10.33
C CYS A 81 35.19 40.44 10.87
N LYS A 82 35.92 39.81 11.80
CA LYS A 82 35.52 38.60 12.50
C LYS A 82 35.66 38.82 13.99
N CYS A 83 34.65 38.43 14.77
CA CYS A 83 34.79 38.35 16.21
C CYS A 83 35.70 37.18 16.58
N ASP A 84 36.87 37.44 17.17
CA ASP A 84 37.72 36.40 17.73
C ASP A 84 37.35 36.18 19.21
N PRO A 85 36.68 35.07 19.56
CA PRO A 85 36.23 34.82 20.92
C PRO A 85 37.38 34.49 21.88
N THR A 86 38.56 34.09 21.38
CA THR A 86 39.72 33.76 22.23
C THR A 86 40.32 35.00 22.88
N VAL A 87 40.28 36.13 22.17
CA VAL A 87 40.77 37.43 22.62
C VAL A 87 39.65 38.42 22.92
N GLY A 88 38.39 38.09 22.59
CA GLY A 88 37.20 38.91 22.85
C GLY A 88 37.16 40.21 22.04
N ILE A 89 37.92 40.28 20.94
CA ILE A 89 38.01 41.47 20.08
C ILE A 89 37.65 41.13 18.64
N VAL A 90 37.25 42.16 17.91
CA VAL A 90 37.03 42.05 16.47
C VAL A 90 38.35 42.25 15.73
N VAL A 91 38.67 41.31 14.84
CA VAL A 91 39.81 41.35 13.93
C VAL A 91 39.30 41.66 12.53
N CYS A 92 39.82 42.72 11.91
CA CYS A 92 39.39 43.17 10.59
C CYS A 92 40.51 43.10 9.57
N GLN A 93 40.17 42.73 8.33
CA GLN A 93 41.10 42.68 7.20
C GLN A 93 40.47 43.29 5.94
N PRO A 94 41.28 43.91 5.04
CA PRO A 94 40.80 44.31 3.73
C PRO A 94 40.22 43.12 2.97
N SER A 95 39.05 43.30 2.35
CA SER A 95 38.36 42.28 1.56
C SER A 95 37.49 42.95 0.49
N SER A 96 36.90 42.19 -0.41
CA SER A 96 35.96 42.71 -1.42
C SER A 96 34.98 41.62 -1.85
N CYS A 97 33.81 42.01 -2.35
CA CYS A 97 32.90 41.06 -2.98
C CYS A 97 33.56 40.34 -4.15
N LYS A 98 33.26 39.05 -4.29
CA LYS A 98 33.77 38.23 -5.39
C LYS A 98 33.13 38.64 -6.72
N SER A 99 33.70 38.17 -7.82
CA SER A 99 33.06 38.29 -9.15
C SER A 99 31.64 37.69 -9.11
N GLY A 100 30.67 38.37 -9.71
CA GLY A 100 29.24 37.98 -9.66
C GLY A 100 28.50 38.36 -8.37
N GLN A 101 29.15 39.03 -7.42
CA GLN A 101 28.51 39.56 -6.21
C GLN A 101 28.51 41.09 -6.18
N THR A 102 27.50 41.67 -5.55
CA THR A 102 27.44 43.09 -5.23
C THR A 102 27.26 43.27 -3.73
N CYS A 103 27.92 44.30 -3.18
CA CYS A 103 27.72 44.69 -1.79
C CYS A 103 26.34 45.33 -1.65
N MET A 104 25.43 44.64 -0.97
CA MET A 104 24.08 45.13 -0.73
C MET A 104 23.56 44.68 0.64
N VAL A 105 22.43 45.23 1.05
CA VAL A 105 21.72 44.79 2.26
C VAL A 105 20.61 43.84 1.83
N ASP A 106 20.69 42.58 2.24
CA ASP A 106 19.63 41.59 2.05
C ASP A 106 19.08 41.16 3.41
N ASN A 107 17.75 41.19 3.57
CA ASN A 107 17.06 40.90 4.85
C ASN A 107 17.63 41.64 6.07
N GLY A 108 18.11 42.88 5.88
CA GLY A 108 18.65 43.71 6.96
C GLY A 108 20.12 43.42 7.31
N VAL A 109 20.79 42.50 6.62
CA VAL A 109 22.22 42.19 6.79
C VAL A 109 23.01 42.73 5.60
N LEU A 110 24.09 43.48 5.89
CA LEU A 110 25.02 43.95 4.86
C LEU A 110 26.01 42.85 4.50
N GLY A 111 26.15 42.55 3.22
CA GLY A 111 26.99 41.47 2.73
C GLY A 111 27.26 41.52 1.23
N CYS A 112 28.09 40.59 0.76
CA CYS A 112 28.31 40.35 -0.65
C CYS A 112 27.33 39.30 -1.13
N TYR A 113 26.34 39.73 -1.91
CA TYR A 113 25.26 38.87 -2.38
C TYR A 113 25.32 38.70 -3.90
N PRO A 114 24.87 37.55 -4.45
CA PRO A 114 24.79 37.34 -5.89
C PRO A 114 23.94 38.41 -6.56
N THR A 115 24.34 38.86 -7.75
CA THR A 115 23.57 39.87 -8.51
C THR A 115 22.30 39.30 -9.11
N THR A 116 22.36 38.04 -9.51
CA THR A 116 21.29 37.29 -10.17
C THR A 116 21.38 35.81 -9.82
N TYR A 117 20.26 35.10 -10.02
CA TYR A 117 20.17 33.65 -9.93
C TYR A 117 19.66 33.10 -11.26
N THR A 118 20.18 31.95 -11.67
CA THR A 118 19.71 31.20 -12.84
C THR A 118 19.10 29.88 -12.39
N THR A 119 18.11 29.37 -13.13
CA THR A 119 17.41 28.13 -12.76
C THR A 119 17.32 27.19 -13.95
N CYS A 120 17.83 25.98 -13.76
CA CYS A 120 17.61 24.85 -14.66
C CYS A 120 16.41 24.04 -14.17
N THR A 121 15.58 23.54 -15.09
CA THR A 121 14.42 22.70 -14.79
C THR A 121 14.49 21.43 -15.62
N LEU A 122 14.54 20.28 -14.96
CA LEU A 122 14.23 19.00 -15.60
C LEU A 122 12.77 18.63 -15.35
N SER A 123 12.07 18.24 -16.40
CA SER A 123 10.64 17.93 -16.35
C SER A 123 10.31 16.67 -17.14
N THR A 124 9.35 15.89 -16.63
CA THR A 124 8.80 14.71 -17.31
C THR A 124 7.48 14.99 -18.04
N CYS A 125 6.90 16.18 -17.84
CA CYS A 125 5.57 16.58 -18.33
C CYS A 125 5.61 17.86 -19.20
N ALA A 126 6.78 18.49 -19.31
CA ALA A 126 7.07 19.65 -20.13
C ALA A 126 8.52 19.55 -20.64
N PRO A 127 8.94 20.38 -21.61
CA PRO A 127 10.35 20.47 -21.99
C PRO A 127 11.24 20.78 -20.78
N SER A 128 12.41 20.15 -20.74
CA SER A 128 13.47 20.55 -19.81
C SER A 128 14.12 21.84 -20.31
N ILE A 129 14.56 22.69 -19.39
CA ILE A 129 15.12 24.02 -19.67
C ILE A 129 16.46 24.13 -18.94
N THR A 130 17.53 24.41 -19.68
CA THR A 130 18.88 24.67 -19.14
C THR A 130 18.96 26.00 -18.38
N PHE A 131 20.11 26.31 -17.77
CA PHE A 131 20.31 27.59 -17.08
C PHE A 131 20.14 28.81 -18.00
N ASP A 132 20.53 28.68 -19.27
CA ASP A 132 20.53 29.78 -20.25
C ASP A 132 19.27 29.81 -21.13
N GLY A 133 18.31 28.91 -20.87
CA GLY A 133 16.97 28.92 -21.46
C GLY A 133 16.77 28.00 -22.67
N ARG A 134 17.75 27.15 -23.00
CA ARG A 134 17.62 26.14 -24.06
C ARG A 134 16.64 25.05 -23.64
N ALA A 135 15.53 24.93 -24.38
CA ALA A 135 14.58 23.85 -24.20
C ALA A 135 15.02 22.56 -24.92
N PHE A 136 14.87 21.41 -24.26
CA PHE A 136 15.11 20.08 -24.82
C PHE A 136 14.21 19.02 -24.17
N GLU A 137 14.01 17.91 -24.88
CA GLU A 137 13.25 16.76 -24.39
C GLU A 137 14.07 15.49 -24.53
N PHE A 138 14.08 14.65 -23.50
CA PHE A 138 14.71 13.35 -23.56
C PHE A 138 13.99 12.34 -22.66
N LEU A 139 14.00 11.07 -23.07
CA LEU A 139 13.49 9.96 -22.28
C LEU A 139 14.61 8.95 -22.12
N GLY A 140 15.48 9.19 -21.13
CA GLY A 140 16.51 8.24 -20.71
C GLY A 140 16.00 7.29 -19.63
N THR A 141 16.80 6.28 -19.29
CA THR A 141 16.53 5.36 -18.15
C THR A 141 17.75 5.08 -17.29
N CYS A 142 18.82 5.83 -17.51
CA CYS A 142 20.07 5.69 -16.77
C CYS A 142 20.18 6.80 -15.71
N MET A 143 21.31 6.82 -15.01
CA MET A 143 21.70 7.94 -14.17
C MET A 143 22.45 8.98 -15.01
N TYR A 144 22.04 10.24 -14.88
CA TYR A 144 22.61 11.36 -15.64
C TYR A 144 23.12 12.44 -14.69
N GLN A 145 24.24 13.06 -15.07
CA GLN A 145 24.74 14.26 -14.40
C GLN A 145 23.92 15.47 -14.85
N LEU A 146 23.24 16.12 -13.90
CA LEU A 146 22.49 17.34 -14.17
C LEU A 146 23.41 18.56 -14.11
N VAL A 147 24.15 18.66 -13.01
CA VAL A 147 25.06 19.76 -12.72
C VAL A 147 26.27 19.19 -12.00
N GLY A 148 27.46 19.47 -12.52
CA GLY A 148 28.74 19.25 -11.85
C GLY A 148 29.56 20.53 -11.88
N VAL A 149 30.25 20.85 -10.78
CA VAL A 149 31.21 21.96 -10.74
C VAL A 149 32.53 21.51 -11.37
N THR A 150 32.94 22.15 -12.46
CA THR A 150 34.19 21.85 -13.18
C THR A 150 35.26 22.92 -13.08
N SER A 151 34.91 24.10 -12.57
CA SER A 151 35.89 25.16 -12.32
C SER A 151 36.97 24.69 -11.34
N ASN A 152 38.22 25.07 -11.60
CA ASN A 152 39.33 24.87 -10.67
C ASN A 152 39.41 25.97 -9.59
N ASP A 153 38.43 26.88 -9.52
CA ASP A 153 38.38 27.90 -8.49
C ASP A 153 38.10 27.28 -7.11
N SER A 154 39.17 27.12 -6.33
CA SER A 154 39.13 26.66 -4.93
C SER A 154 38.21 27.48 -4.00
N SER A 155 37.75 28.65 -4.44
CA SER A 155 36.81 29.49 -3.70
C SER A 155 35.35 29.06 -3.83
N LEU A 156 35.04 28.17 -4.78
CA LEU A 156 33.73 27.59 -4.99
C LEU A 156 33.60 26.26 -4.24
N THR A 157 32.43 26.00 -3.68
CA THR A 157 32.11 24.66 -3.17
C THR A 157 31.83 23.74 -4.34
N HIS A 158 32.53 22.60 -4.39
CA HIS A 158 32.31 21.57 -5.40
C HIS A 158 31.14 20.68 -5.00
N PHE A 159 30.23 20.46 -5.94
CA PHE A 159 29.10 19.57 -5.76
C PHE A 159 28.74 18.91 -7.09
N THR A 160 27.98 17.82 -7.00
CA THR A 160 27.35 17.14 -8.12
C THR A 160 25.89 16.89 -7.82
N ILE A 161 25.05 17.07 -8.82
CA ILE A 161 23.62 16.75 -8.79
C ILE A 161 23.34 15.77 -9.91
N ASN A 162 22.88 14.58 -9.55
CA ASN A 162 22.57 13.50 -10.46
C ASN A 162 21.09 13.14 -10.37
N ALA A 163 20.48 12.80 -11.50
CA ALA A 163 19.11 12.28 -11.54
C ALA A 163 19.09 10.91 -12.20
N GLN A 164 18.44 9.97 -11.54
CA GLN A 164 18.15 8.67 -12.10
C GLN A 164 16.78 8.72 -12.78
N TYR A 165 16.76 8.45 -14.08
CA TYR A 165 15.52 8.16 -14.78
C TYR A 165 15.25 6.66 -14.74
N VAL A 166 13.99 6.27 -14.70
CA VAL A 166 13.58 4.88 -14.85
C VAL A 166 12.44 4.78 -15.83
N ILE A 167 12.39 3.67 -16.55
CA ILE A 167 11.18 3.25 -17.24
C ILE A 167 10.36 2.41 -16.28
N ARG A 168 9.09 2.76 -16.10
CA ARG A 168 8.10 1.97 -15.35
C ARG A 168 7.05 1.41 -16.29
N GLY A 169 6.40 0.32 -15.86
CA GLY A 169 5.26 -0.24 -16.58
C GLY A 169 5.61 -0.80 -17.95
N ASN A 170 6.68 -1.61 -18.05
CA ASN A 170 7.13 -2.26 -19.28
C ASN A 170 7.31 -1.29 -20.48
N LYS A 171 8.18 -0.29 -20.31
CA LYS A 171 8.45 0.75 -21.33
C LYS A 171 7.24 1.64 -21.63
N ALA A 172 6.25 1.73 -20.75
CA ALA A 172 5.13 2.66 -20.92
C ALA A 172 5.47 4.12 -20.55
N VAL A 173 6.27 4.34 -19.50
CA VAL A 173 6.53 5.70 -18.96
C VAL A 173 7.98 5.86 -18.50
N SER A 174 8.61 6.98 -18.83
CA SER A 174 9.88 7.42 -18.22
C SER A 174 9.61 8.46 -17.12
N GLN A 175 10.18 8.25 -15.94
CA GLN A 175 10.03 9.14 -14.78
C GLN A 175 11.39 9.35 -14.07
N ILE A 176 11.56 10.50 -13.42
CA ILE A 176 12.66 10.74 -12.50
C ILE A 176 12.39 9.90 -11.23
N LYS A 177 13.28 8.98 -10.90
CA LYS A 177 13.19 8.12 -9.70
C LYS A 177 13.79 8.82 -8.49
N ASP A 178 15.09 9.09 -8.58
CA ASP A 178 15.92 9.56 -7.48
C ASP A 178 16.72 10.79 -7.93
N VAL A 179 16.85 11.77 -7.04
CA VAL A 179 17.76 12.92 -7.21
C VAL A 179 18.81 12.85 -6.12
N THR A 180 20.07 12.73 -6.50
CA THR A 180 21.20 12.65 -5.58
C THR A 180 21.99 13.94 -5.63
N PHE A 181 22.10 14.60 -4.48
CA PHE A 181 22.96 15.74 -4.22
C PHE A 181 24.19 15.29 -3.44
N GLN A 182 25.36 15.66 -3.91
CA GLN A 182 26.63 15.35 -3.23
C GLN A 182 27.53 16.57 -3.18
N ILE A 183 28.01 16.91 -1.98
CA ILE A 183 29.07 17.91 -1.79
C ILE A 183 30.41 17.19 -1.70
N HIS A 184 31.41 17.75 -2.37
CA HIS A 184 32.78 17.26 -2.42
C HIS A 184 33.71 18.27 -1.73
N ASN A 185 34.44 17.82 -0.70
CA ASN A 185 35.46 18.60 0.07
C ASN A 185 34.88 19.81 0.86
N PRO A 186 35.10 19.94 2.19
CA PRO A 186 35.97 19.16 3.09
C PRO A 186 35.36 17.88 3.66
N THR A 187 34.04 17.72 3.56
CA THR A 187 33.32 16.51 4.01
C THR A 187 32.48 15.98 2.88
N GLU A 188 32.67 14.70 2.54
CA GLU A 188 31.84 14.02 1.56
C GLU A 188 30.46 13.76 2.18
N GLN A 189 29.43 14.37 1.62
CA GLN A 189 28.05 14.24 2.09
C GLN A 189 27.14 13.91 0.92
N ARG A 190 26.42 12.79 1.02
CA ARG A 190 25.46 12.35 0.01
C ARG A 190 24.04 12.40 0.55
N ILE A 191 23.17 13.10 -0.16
CA ILE A 191 21.74 13.22 0.13
C ILE A 191 20.96 12.77 -1.10
N THR A 192 20.13 11.74 -0.95
CA THR A 192 19.26 11.24 -2.02
C THR A 192 17.81 11.51 -1.67
N ILE A 193 17.10 12.22 -2.55
CA ILE A 193 15.65 12.42 -2.49
C ILE A 193 15.01 11.36 -3.39
N ARG A 194 14.28 10.42 -2.80
CA ARG A 194 13.48 9.43 -3.53
C ARG A 194 12.07 9.96 -3.73
N ARG A 195 11.59 10.04 -4.96
CA ARG A 195 10.22 10.53 -5.23
C ARG A 195 9.14 9.63 -4.65
N ALA A 196 9.44 8.35 -4.51
CA ALA A 196 8.52 7.35 -3.97
C ALA A 196 8.26 7.48 -2.46
N ILE A 197 9.15 8.15 -1.71
CA ILE A 197 9.08 8.25 -0.25
C ILE A 197 9.03 9.75 0.12
N PRO A 198 7.89 10.44 -0.09
CA PRO A 198 7.79 11.85 0.19
C PRO A 198 8.02 12.14 1.68
N LYS A 199 8.59 13.32 1.98
CA LYS A 199 8.91 13.83 3.33
C LYS A 199 10.02 13.07 4.09
N GLN A 200 10.69 12.10 3.46
CA GLN A 200 11.94 11.50 3.95
C GLN A 200 13.05 11.65 2.91
N ILE A 201 14.29 11.57 3.35
CA ILE A 201 15.49 11.58 2.50
C ILE A 201 16.46 10.49 2.95
N GLU A 202 17.36 10.06 2.07
CA GLU A 202 18.47 9.21 2.44
C GLU A 202 19.74 10.04 2.63
N VAL A 203 20.28 10.04 3.84
CA VAL A 203 21.54 10.68 4.18
C VAL A 203 22.58 9.59 4.33
N ASN A 204 23.55 9.53 3.41
CA ASN A 204 24.57 8.47 3.35
C ASN A 204 23.97 7.04 3.38
N GLY A 205 22.82 6.86 2.74
CA GLY A 205 22.10 5.58 2.68
C GLY A 205 21.14 5.29 3.85
N ILE A 206 21.04 6.19 4.84
CA ILE A 206 20.13 6.05 5.99
C ILE A 206 18.89 6.93 5.78
N LEU A 207 17.70 6.35 5.86
CA LEU A 207 16.42 7.06 5.81
C LEU A 207 16.30 8.00 7.01
N THR A 208 16.00 9.26 6.71
CA THR A 208 16.00 10.38 7.65
C THR A 208 14.74 11.21 7.44
N GLU A 209 14.05 11.53 8.53
CA GLU A 209 12.87 12.39 8.52
C GLU A 209 13.23 13.86 8.30
N LEU A 210 12.36 14.61 7.62
CA LEU A 210 12.53 16.06 7.45
C LEU A 210 11.96 16.85 8.65
N PRO A 211 12.53 18.04 8.96
CA PRO A 211 13.69 18.66 8.32
C PRO A 211 15.02 18.04 8.77
N TYR A 212 16.00 18.07 7.86
CA TYR A 212 17.39 17.71 8.16
C TYR A 212 18.26 18.96 8.14
N ILE A 213 19.04 19.19 9.20
CA ILE A 213 19.93 20.35 9.29
C ILE A 213 21.33 19.87 9.67
N GLN A 214 22.27 20.08 8.76
CA GLN A 214 23.68 19.82 9.00
C GLN A 214 24.39 21.16 9.21
N SER A 215 25.06 21.30 10.36
CA SER A 215 25.93 22.43 10.68
C SER A 215 27.29 21.84 11.05
N GLY A 216 28.34 22.14 10.28
CA GLY A 216 29.70 21.66 10.53
C GLY A 216 30.68 22.81 10.69
N ASP A 217 31.72 22.60 11.51
CA ASP A 217 32.85 23.52 11.61
C ASP A 217 33.65 23.46 10.29
N ASN A 218 33.58 24.53 9.51
CA ASN A 218 34.21 24.71 8.19
C ASN A 218 33.56 23.97 6.99
N SER A 219 32.31 23.52 7.08
CA SER A 219 31.54 23.02 5.92
C SER A 219 30.27 23.85 5.67
N PRO A 220 29.79 23.93 4.42
CA PRO A 220 28.54 24.63 4.09
C PRO A 220 27.37 24.08 4.90
N LYS A 221 26.54 24.96 5.46
CA LYS A 221 25.31 24.56 6.14
C LYS A 221 24.31 24.04 5.12
N ILE A 222 23.83 22.81 5.34
CA ILE A 222 22.81 22.16 4.51
C ILE A 222 21.50 22.11 5.30
N THR A 223 20.44 22.62 4.71
CA THR A 223 19.08 22.53 5.26
C THR A 223 18.19 21.85 4.24
N VAL A 224 17.59 20.72 4.62
CA VAL A 224 16.60 20.02 3.81
C VAL A 224 15.26 20.09 4.51
N HIS A 225 14.25 20.58 3.81
CA HIS A 225 12.91 20.74 4.37
C HIS A 225 11.85 20.56 3.29
N TYR A 226 10.60 20.48 3.73
CA TYR A 226 9.45 20.35 2.87
C TYR A 226 8.76 21.70 2.72
N ASN A 227 8.39 22.05 1.49
CA ASN A 227 7.67 23.25 1.12
C ASN A 227 6.48 22.89 0.21
N GLY A 228 5.28 22.79 0.77
CA GLY A 228 4.06 22.41 0.04
C GLY A 228 4.06 20.96 -0.42
N ILE A 229 4.45 20.70 -1.68
CA ILE A 229 4.69 19.36 -2.25
C ILE A 229 6.15 19.12 -2.67
N VAL A 230 7.03 20.09 -2.41
CA VAL A 230 8.41 20.12 -2.89
C VAL A 230 9.36 19.83 -1.74
N THR A 231 10.34 18.96 -1.95
CA THR A 231 11.49 18.85 -1.03
C THR A 231 12.61 19.74 -1.52
N GLN A 232 13.07 20.64 -0.64
CA GLN A 232 14.07 21.63 -0.98
C GLN A 232 15.33 21.42 -0.14
N ILE A 233 16.46 21.27 -0.84
CA ILE A 233 17.80 21.35 -0.27
C ILE A 233 18.27 22.79 -0.47
N ILE A 234 18.55 23.49 0.62
CA ILE A 234 19.16 24.82 0.62
C ILE A 234 20.56 24.69 1.21
N VAL A 235 21.53 25.23 0.49
CA VAL A 235 22.92 25.35 0.95
C VAL A 235 23.24 26.83 1.09
N ASP A 236 23.91 27.19 2.17
CA ASP A 236 24.25 28.59 2.49
C ASP A 236 25.16 29.30 1.46
N ILE A 237 25.77 28.55 0.54
CA ILE A 237 26.45 29.08 -0.66
C ILE A 237 25.50 29.70 -1.70
N GLY A 238 24.17 29.64 -1.47
CA GLY A 238 23.14 30.16 -2.37
C GLY A 238 22.62 29.15 -3.40
N LEU A 239 23.06 27.89 -3.33
CA LEU A 239 22.52 26.77 -4.12
C LEU A 239 21.19 26.32 -3.52
N ALA A 240 20.19 26.11 -4.38
CA ALA A 240 18.95 25.43 -4.01
C ALA A 240 18.62 24.31 -5.00
N VAL A 241 18.29 23.12 -4.48
CA VAL A 241 17.75 21.99 -5.25
C VAL A 241 16.32 21.75 -4.80
N SER A 242 15.37 21.90 -5.71
CA SER A 242 13.94 21.74 -5.44
C SER A 242 13.40 20.54 -6.22
N VAL A 243 13.03 19.49 -5.50
CA VAL A 243 12.47 18.26 -6.09
C VAL A 243 10.97 18.26 -5.86
N ASP A 244 10.22 18.47 -6.93
CA ASP A 244 8.78 18.24 -6.97
C ASP A 244 8.55 16.72 -7.10
N HIS A 245 7.81 16.14 -6.17
CA HIS A 245 7.58 14.69 -6.12
C HIS A 245 6.70 14.16 -7.26
N LEU A 246 6.11 15.02 -8.08
CA LEU A 246 5.20 14.66 -9.15
C LEU A 246 5.86 14.71 -10.54
N PHE A 247 6.60 15.77 -10.91
CA PHE A 247 7.03 15.94 -12.31
C PHE A 247 8.34 16.69 -12.58
N SER A 248 8.90 17.46 -11.64
CA SER A 248 10.07 18.31 -11.96
C SER A 248 11.16 18.38 -10.90
N THR A 249 12.38 18.66 -11.34
CA THR A 249 13.53 18.97 -10.49
C THR A 249 14.11 20.29 -10.94
N ARG A 250 14.26 21.25 -10.02
CA ARG A 250 14.83 22.57 -10.30
C ARG A 250 16.13 22.74 -9.55
N VAL A 251 17.15 23.25 -10.23
CA VAL A 251 18.42 23.65 -9.63
C VAL A 251 18.57 25.15 -9.84
N THR A 252 18.74 25.89 -8.75
CA THR A 252 18.95 27.34 -8.78
C THR A 252 20.37 27.64 -8.31
N LEU A 253 21.13 28.34 -9.14
CA LEU A 253 22.51 28.73 -8.86
C LEU A 253 22.67 30.25 -8.76
N PRO A 254 23.54 30.74 -7.86
CA PRO A 254 23.93 32.12 -7.85
C PRO A 254 24.91 32.42 -9.00
N SER A 255 24.93 33.68 -9.44
CA SER A 255 25.83 34.22 -10.47
C SER A 255 27.33 34.03 -10.20
N THR A 256 27.73 33.65 -8.98
CA THR A 256 29.12 33.23 -8.69
C THR A 256 29.53 31.92 -9.39
N TYR A 257 28.57 31.12 -9.86
CA TYR A 257 28.80 29.88 -10.60
C TYR A 257 28.64 30.04 -12.13
N THR A 258 28.54 31.26 -12.66
CA THR A 258 28.45 31.51 -14.10
C THR A 258 29.68 30.94 -14.83
N GLY A 259 29.45 30.06 -15.81
CA GLY A 259 30.50 29.37 -16.56
C GLY A 259 31.32 28.36 -15.76
N ALA A 260 30.93 28.02 -14.53
CA ALA A 260 31.70 27.15 -13.62
C ALA A 260 31.15 25.72 -13.50
N VAL A 261 30.05 25.43 -14.20
CA VAL A 261 29.33 24.16 -14.13
C VAL A 261 29.16 23.54 -15.51
N ASN A 262 28.86 22.24 -15.56
CA ASN A 262 28.43 21.55 -16.76
C ASN A 262 27.43 20.42 -16.43
N GLY A 263 26.85 19.82 -17.46
CA GLY A 263 25.88 18.73 -17.34
C GLY A 263 24.68 18.95 -18.27
N LEU A 264 23.60 18.20 -18.04
CA LEU A 264 22.35 18.37 -18.78
C LEU A 264 21.72 19.77 -18.61
N CYS A 265 22.09 20.51 -17.57
CA CYS A 265 21.64 21.88 -17.35
C CYS A 265 22.43 22.95 -18.12
N GLY A 266 23.40 22.56 -18.95
CA GLY A 266 24.26 23.48 -19.68
C GLY A 266 25.41 24.01 -18.83
N ASN A 267 26.05 25.07 -19.31
CA ASN A 267 27.27 25.64 -18.69
C ASN A 267 27.03 26.94 -17.89
N ASN A 268 25.81 27.47 -17.92
CA ASN A 268 25.38 28.67 -17.19
C ASN A 268 26.21 29.91 -17.56
N ASN A 269 26.49 30.11 -18.85
CA ASN A 269 27.30 31.22 -19.36
C ASN A 269 26.47 32.34 -20.01
N GLN A 270 25.14 32.23 -19.98
CA GLN A 270 24.15 33.12 -20.60
C GLN A 270 24.02 32.99 -22.14
N ASP A 271 24.54 31.92 -22.75
CA ASP A 271 24.41 31.62 -24.17
C ASP A 271 23.68 30.28 -24.42
N PRO A 272 22.37 30.30 -24.74
CA PRO A 272 21.62 29.07 -25.00
C PRO A 272 22.07 28.30 -26.26
N ALA A 273 22.94 28.88 -27.10
CA ALA A 273 23.40 28.22 -28.32
C ALA A 273 24.44 27.12 -28.05
N ASP A 274 25.16 27.18 -26.93
CA ASP A 274 26.21 26.22 -26.57
C ASP A 274 25.82 25.23 -25.46
N ASP A 275 24.59 25.35 -24.96
CA ASP A 275 24.04 24.51 -23.88
C ASP A 275 24.00 23.00 -24.18
N LEU A 276 24.08 22.61 -25.45
CA LEU A 276 24.20 21.21 -25.88
C LEU A 276 25.68 20.78 -26.07
N ALA A 277 26.59 21.39 -25.31
CA ALA A 277 28.00 21.01 -25.29
C ALA A 277 28.19 19.62 -24.68
N ILE A 278 28.97 18.79 -25.37
CA ILE A 278 29.42 17.49 -24.88
C ILE A 278 30.87 17.57 -24.40
N GLU A 279 31.71 18.40 -25.01
CA GLU A 279 33.07 18.68 -24.53
C GLU A 279 33.37 20.17 -24.69
N GLU A 280 34.46 20.65 -24.06
CA GLU A 280 34.89 22.03 -24.26
C GLU A 280 35.08 22.34 -25.75
N GLY A 281 34.25 23.23 -26.29
CA GLY A 281 34.26 23.62 -27.70
C GLY A 281 33.55 22.67 -28.67
N LEU A 282 32.99 21.55 -28.20
CA LEU A 282 32.22 20.60 -29.03
C LEU A 282 30.73 20.65 -28.67
N ILE A 283 29.94 21.24 -29.56
CA ILE A 283 28.48 21.40 -29.44
C ILE A 283 27.80 20.46 -30.43
N THR A 284 26.84 19.66 -29.96
CA THR A 284 26.00 18.82 -30.84
C THR A 284 24.65 19.48 -31.12
N SER A 285 24.07 19.20 -32.29
CA SER A 285 22.67 19.55 -32.60
C SER A 285 21.69 18.44 -32.20
N SER A 286 22.20 17.26 -31.83
CA SER A 286 21.41 16.09 -31.46
C SER A 286 21.21 16.02 -29.96
N VAL A 287 19.98 16.23 -29.49
CA VAL A 287 19.62 16.07 -28.07
C VAL A 287 19.91 14.64 -27.58
N VAL A 288 19.74 13.64 -28.44
CA VAL A 288 20.01 12.23 -28.10
C VAL A 288 21.50 12.01 -27.83
N GLU A 289 22.37 12.61 -28.63
CA GLU A 289 23.83 12.52 -28.45
C GLU A 289 24.28 13.27 -27.20
N PHE A 290 23.75 14.48 -26.98
CA PHE A 290 23.99 15.28 -25.78
C PHE A 290 23.64 14.50 -24.51
N VAL A 291 22.45 13.92 -24.46
CA VAL A 291 21.97 13.15 -23.30
C VAL A 291 22.79 11.88 -23.08
N LYS A 292 23.16 11.20 -24.16
CA LYS A 292 23.99 10.00 -24.09
C LYS A 292 25.37 10.30 -23.49
N TYR A 293 25.94 11.47 -23.78
CA TYR A 293 27.24 11.89 -23.25
C TYR A 293 27.22 12.06 -21.72
N TRP A 294 26.18 12.69 -21.16
CA TRP A 294 26.06 12.96 -19.72
C TRP A 294 25.59 11.77 -18.87
N LYS A 295 25.66 10.55 -19.43
CA LYS A 295 25.36 9.29 -18.72
C LYS A 295 26.53 8.91 -17.81
N LEU A 296 26.26 8.64 -16.53
CA LEU A 296 27.29 8.29 -15.55
C LEU A 296 27.58 6.79 -15.47
N GLU A 297 26.54 5.95 -15.34
CA GLU A 297 26.70 4.50 -15.16
C GLU A 297 25.67 3.69 -15.96
N GLU A 298 26.06 2.47 -16.34
CA GLU A 298 25.15 1.43 -16.84
C GLU A 298 24.50 0.69 -15.68
N ILE A 299 23.31 1.15 -15.30
CA ILE A 299 22.41 0.34 -14.48
C ILE A 299 21.89 -0.80 -15.35
N SER A 300 21.95 -2.04 -14.88
CA SER A 300 21.50 -3.22 -15.65
C SER A 300 20.09 -3.00 -16.21
N GLY A 301 19.96 -3.09 -17.54
CA GLY A 301 18.69 -2.87 -18.26
C GLY A 301 18.39 -1.42 -18.67
N CYS A 302 19.28 -0.44 -18.39
CA CYS A 302 19.08 0.94 -18.82
C CYS A 302 19.39 1.13 -20.32
N THR A 303 18.51 1.84 -21.02
CA THR A 303 18.61 2.24 -22.42
C THR A 303 18.55 3.77 -22.59
N THR A 304 19.20 4.26 -23.65
CA THR A 304 19.08 5.66 -24.13
C THR A 304 18.02 5.81 -25.23
N GLU A 305 17.30 4.75 -25.57
CA GLU A 305 16.23 4.76 -26.57
C GLU A 305 14.88 5.12 -25.93
N ASN A 306 14.10 5.93 -26.66
CA ASN A 306 12.75 6.32 -26.23
C ASN A 306 11.84 5.09 -26.09
N PRO A 307 10.95 5.05 -25.07
CA PRO A 307 9.89 4.05 -25.00
C PRO A 307 9.06 4.06 -26.30
N ILE A 308 8.74 2.87 -26.81
CA ILE A 308 7.93 2.65 -28.01
C ILE A 308 6.49 3.02 -27.69
N ASN A 309 6.11 4.29 -27.82
CA ASN A 309 4.71 4.69 -27.88
C ASN A 309 4.35 5.05 -29.32
N PRO A 310 3.20 4.56 -29.84
CA PRO A 310 2.73 4.97 -31.15
C PRO A 310 2.57 6.50 -31.19
N PRO A 311 2.98 7.15 -32.29
CA PRO A 311 2.86 8.60 -32.41
C PRO A 311 1.39 9.01 -32.30
N CYS A 312 1.11 9.95 -31.39
CA CYS A 312 -0.24 10.49 -31.23
C CYS A 312 -0.64 11.31 -32.45
N THR A 313 -1.82 11.02 -33.01
CA THR A 313 -2.40 11.81 -34.10
C THR A 313 -2.95 13.15 -33.59
N ASP A 314 -3.01 14.17 -34.44
CA ASP A 314 -3.59 15.47 -34.07
C ASP A 314 -5.05 15.34 -33.58
N ALA A 315 -5.84 14.48 -34.22
CA ALA A 315 -7.24 14.24 -33.83
C ALA A 315 -7.36 13.70 -32.39
N GLN A 316 -6.45 12.82 -31.97
CA GLN A 316 -6.42 12.31 -30.60
C GLN A 316 -5.97 13.40 -29.61
N ARG A 317 -4.99 14.25 -29.97
CA ARG A 317 -4.58 15.38 -29.11
C ARG A 317 -5.71 16.36 -28.85
N GLU A 318 -6.50 16.69 -29.87
CA GLU A 318 -7.60 17.65 -29.75
C GLU A 318 -8.65 17.22 -28.73
N GLN A 319 -8.91 15.91 -28.59
CA GLN A 319 -9.82 15.40 -27.56
C GLN A 319 -9.38 15.76 -26.14
N TYR A 320 -8.05 15.78 -25.88
CA TYR A 320 -7.50 16.10 -24.57
C TYR A 320 -7.44 17.61 -24.27
N LYS A 321 -7.76 18.47 -25.25
CA LYS A 321 -7.90 19.92 -25.02
C LYS A 321 -9.26 20.30 -24.44
N ALA A 322 -10.19 19.35 -24.30
CA ALA A 322 -11.45 19.58 -23.59
C ALA A 322 -11.22 19.90 -22.10
N GLU A 323 -12.16 20.63 -21.48
CA GLU A 323 -12.07 21.04 -20.06
C GLU A 323 -12.03 19.86 -19.07
N THR A 324 -12.63 18.72 -19.44
CA THR A 324 -12.56 17.48 -18.65
C THR A 324 -11.16 16.87 -18.61
N TYR A 325 -10.23 17.42 -19.39
CA TYR A 325 -8.82 17.05 -19.49
C TYR A 325 -7.90 18.27 -19.29
N CYS A 326 -7.21 18.76 -20.34
CA CYS A 326 -6.21 19.82 -20.22
C CYS A 326 -6.77 21.24 -20.47
N GLY A 327 -7.99 21.37 -21.01
CA GLY A 327 -8.56 22.66 -21.43
C GLY A 327 -8.69 23.70 -20.31
N MET A 328 -8.72 23.26 -19.05
CA MET A 328 -8.75 24.15 -17.89
C MET A 328 -7.54 25.10 -17.83
N ILE A 329 -6.38 24.70 -18.37
CA ILE A 329 -5.15 25.51 -18.39
C ILE A 329 -5.38 26.86 -19.08
N SER A 330 -6.10 26.87 -20.21
CA SER A 330 -6.33 28.05 -21.04
C SER A 330 -7.74 28.65 -20.92
N ASN A 331 -8.59 28.13 -20.02
CA ASN A 331 -9.93 28.67 -19.84
C ASN A 331 -9.86 30.10 -19.27
N ALA A 332 -10.29 31.09 -20.06
CA ALA A 332 -10.24 32.51 -19.72
C ALA A 332 -11.05 32.89 -18.46
N ASN A 333 -12.05 32.09 -18.09
CA ASN A 333 -12.84 32.25 -16.87
C ASN A 333 -12.51 31.19 -15.81
N GLY A 334 -11.50 30.35 -16.08
CA GLY A 334 -11.08 29.24 -15.24
C GLY A 334 -10.24 29.66 -14.03
N PRO A 335 -9.75 28.66 -13.26
CA PRO A 335 -9.02 28.91 -12.01
C PRO A 335 -7.69 29.63 -12.20
N PHE A 336 -7.11 29.56 -13.40
CA PHE A 336 -5.80 30.14 -13.73
C PHE A 336 -5.86 31.44 -14.53
N SER A 337 -7.06 32.02 -14.70
CA SER A 337 -7.27 33.25 -15.49
C SER A 337 -6.35 34.42 -15.10
N LEU A 338 -6.02 34.56 -13.81
CA LEU A 338 -5.07 35.59 -13.34
C LEU A 338 -3.61 35.31 -13.73
N CYS A 339 -3.29 34.06 -14.05
CA CYS A 339 -1.96 33.62 -14.45
C CYS A 339 -1.63 33.94 -15.91
N HIS A 340 -2.64 33.97 -16.77
CA HIS A 340 -2.47 34.11 -18.22
C HIS A 340 -1.74 35.41 -18.61
N GLY A 341 -1.83 36.45 -17.79
CA GLY A 341 -1.11 37.71 -17.98
C GLY A 341 0.37 37.69 -17.55
N VAL A 342 0.80 36.64 -16.85
CA VAL A 342 2.17 36.46 -16.35
C VAL A 342 2.88 35.31 -17.06
N ILE A 343 2.15 34.22 -17.37
CA ILE A 343 2.66 33.02 -18.03
C ILE A 343 1.68 32.62 -19.14
N ASP A 344 2.19 32.51 -20.37
CA ASP A 344 1.40 32.06 -21.53
C ASP A 344 0.89 30.62 -21.31
N PRO A 345 -0.44 30.39 -21.29
CA PRO A 345 -1.01 29.05 -21.08
C PRO A 345 -0.91 28.13 -22.30
N VAL A 346 -0.67 28.65 -23.52
CA VAL A 346 -0.74 27.85 -24.76
C VAL A 346 0.28 26.69 -24.79
N PRO A 347 1.58 26.92 -24.52
CA PRO A 347 2.55 25.82 -24.49
C PRO A 347 2.22 24.75 -23.45
N TYR A 348 1.68 25.15 -22.29
CA TYR A 348 1.30 24.22 -21.22
C TYR A 348 0.09 23.37 -21.61
N LEU A 349 -0.90 23.95 -22.30
CA LEU A 349 -2.04 23.21 -22.85
C LEU A 349 -1.60 22.17 -23.87
N GLU A 350 -0.77 22.55 -24.84
CA GLU A 350 -0.29 21.64 -25.88
C GLU A 350 0.54 20.50 -25.29
N ASN A 351 1.44 20.81 -24.34
CA ASN A 351 2.23 19.81 -23.63
C ASN A 351 1.34 18.86 -22.82
N CYS A 352 0.33 19.38 -22.12
CA CYS A 352 -0.63 18.56 -21.40
C CYS A 352 -1.40 17.62 -22.34
N ALA A 353 -1.93 18.14 -23.46
CA ALA A 353 -2.68 17.34 -24.42
C ALA A 353 -1.80 16.28 -25.10
N HIS A 354 -0.54 16.63 -25.42
CA HIS A 354 0.45 15.69 -25.95
C HIS A 354 0.75 14.59 -24.94
N ALA A 355 1.04 14.93 -23.67
CA ALA A 355 1.31 13.97 -22.61
C ALA A 355 0.09 13.07 -22.33
N ALA A 356 -1.11 13.65 -22.20
CA ALA A 356 -2.34 12.90 -22.01
C ALA A 356 -2.58 11.92 -23.16
N CYS A 357 -2.35 12.33 -24.41
CA CYS A 357 -2.46 11.42 -25.54
C CYS A 357 -1.40 10.32 -25.53
N LYS A 358 -0.13 10.68 -25.30
CA LYS A 358 0.99 9.74 -25.20
C LYS A 358 0.73 8.67 -24.15
N TYR A 359 0.01 9.02 -23.08
CA TYR A 359 -0.29 8.13 -21.96
C TYR A 359 -1.75 7.64 -21.94
N GLY A 360 -2.47 7.70 -23.07
CA GLY A 360 -3.81 7.13 -23.21
C GLY A 360 -4.87 7.73 -22.29
N GLY A 361 -4.69 8.96 -21.83
CA GLY A 361 -5.60 9.66 -20.94
C GLY A 361 -5.43 9.32 -19.45
N TYR A 362 -4.37 8.59 -19.08
CA TYR A 362 -4.10 8.23 -17.69
C TYR A 362 -4.00 9.47 -16.79
N ARG A 363 -4.94 9.58 -15.84
CA ARG A 363 -5.23 10.81 -15.11
C ARG A 363 -4.02 11.37 -14.36
N PRO A 364 -3.18 10.57 -13.66
CA PRO A 364 -2.02 11.10 -12.93
C PRO A 364 -1.07 11.95 -13.79
N PHE A 365 -0.75 11.55 -15.03
CA PHE A 365 0.14 12.35 -15.90
C PHE A 365 -0.51 13.66 -16.33
N LEU A 366 -1.81 13.64 -16.63
CA LEU A 366 -2.56 14.85 -16.92
C LEU A 366 -2.57 15.80 -15.73
N CYS A 367 -2.84 15.29 -14.53
CA CYS A 367 -2.85 16.09 -13.30
C CYS A 367 -1.46 16.68 -13.00
N ASN A 368 -0.39 15.93 -13.27
CA ASN A 368 0.98 16.41 -13.13
C ASN A 368 1.29 17.55 -14.12
N SER A 369 0.82 17.45 -15.37
CA SER A 369 0.97 18.54 -16.35
C SER A 369 0.23 19.80 -15.91
N ILE A 370 -0.99 19.70 -15.38
CA ILE A 370 -1.73 20.87 -14.85
C ILE A 370 -1.02 21.44 -13.61
N ALA A 371 -0.59 20.57 -12.69
CA ALA A 371 0.14 20.98 -11.49
C ALA A 371 1.46 21.70 -11.82
N SER A 372 2.09 21.40 -12.96
CA SER A 372 3.28 22.13 -13.42
C SER A 372 2.99 23.60 -13.73
N TYR A 373 1.85 23.89 -14.36
CA TYR A 373 1.42 25.27 -14.64
C TYR A 373 1.06 26.00 -13.35
N VAL A 374 0.38 25.31 -12.42
CA VAL A 374 0.05 25.82 -11.08
C VAL A 374 1.31 26.20 -10.30
N SER A 375 2.29 25.31 -10.26
CA SER A 375 3.56 25.51 -9.56
C SER A 375 4.32 26.71 -10.12
N GLU A 376 4.38 26.87 -11.45
CA GLU A 376 5.02 28.03 -12.07
C GLU A 376 4.25 29.33 -11.78
N CYS A 377 2.92 29.28 -11.78
CA CYS A 377 2.09 30.42 -11.45
C CYS A 377 2.32 30.93 -10.01
N GLN A 378 2.33 29.99 -9.06
CA GLN A 378 2.56 30.29 -7.63
C GLN A 378 3.99 30.79 -7.38
N SER A 379 4.99 30.30 -8.13
CA SER A 379 6.38 30.78 -8.02
C SER A 379 6.53 32.26 -8.40
N LYS A 380 5.63 32.78 -9.25
CA LYS A 380 5.52 34.22 -9.59
C LYS A 380 4.65 35.02 -8.63
N GLY A 381 4.16 34.41 -7.55
CA GLY A 381 3.32 35.05 -6.53
C GLY A 381 1.87 35.30 -6.97
N VAL A 382 1.41 34.67 -8.06
CA VAL A 382 0.04 34.82 -8.54
C VAL A 382 -0.91 33.97 -7.69
N LYS A 383 -2.01 34.58 -7.24
CA LYS A 383 -3.07 33.87 -6.52
C LYS A 383 -4.05 33.23 -7.51
N ILE A 384 -4.10 31.91 -7.53
CA ILE A 384 -5.03 31.13 -8.36
C ILE A 384 -6.25 30.65 -7.55
N LYS A 385 -7.32 30.23 -8.23
CA LYS A 385 -8.50 29.61 -7.60
C LYS A 385 -8.34 28.09 -7.52
N GLU A 386 -9.16 27.46 -6.70
CA GLU A 386 -9.23 25.99 -6.60
C GLU A 386 -9.49 25.34 -7.96
N TRP A 387 -8.65 24.35 -8.28
CA TRP A 387 -8.68 23.62 -9.53
C TRP A 387 -8.85 22.11 -9.34
N ARG A 388 -8.50 21.59 -8.15
CA ARG A 388 -8.75 20.20 -7.76
C ARG A 388 -10.16 20.04 -7.21
N SER A 389 -10.75 18.89 -7.46
CA SER A 389 -12.05 18.50 -6.90
C SER A 389 -12.08 16.99 -6.64
N PRO A 390 -13.07 16.46 -5.89
CA PRO A 390 -13.23 15.02 -5.71
C PRO A 390 -13.35 14.22 -7.01
N LEU A 391 -13.76 14.88 -8.11
CA LEU A 391 -13.95 14.28 -9.43
C LEU A 391 -12.82 14.63 -10.43
N PHE A 392 -11.91 15.53 -10.06
CA PHE A 392 -10.88 16.06 -10.97
C PHE A 392 -9.57 16.28 -10.22
N CYS A 393 -8.60 15.39 -10.46
CA CYS A 393 -7.26 15.44 -9.85
C CYS A 393 -7.27 15.56 -8.31
N PRO A 394 -8.04 14.72 -7.59
CA PRO A 394 -8.11 14.81 -6.14
C PRO A 394 -6.74 14.58 -5.51
N MET A 395 -6.45 15.30 -4.42
CA MET A 395 -5.25 15.11 -3.61
C MET A 395 -5.66 14.50 -2.27
N THR A 396 -5.11 13.33 -1.96
CA THR A 396 -5.37 12.63 -0.70
C THR A 396 -4.31 12.99 0.32
N CYS A 397 -4.74 13.44 1.50
CA CYS A 397 -3.85 13.79 2.61
C CYS A 397 -3.91 12.74 3.72
N SER A 398 -2.84 12.64 4.52
CA SER A 398 -2.75 11.69 5.64
C SER A 398 -3.72 12.06 6.77
N GLN A 399 -3.92 11.15 7.72
CA GLN A 399 -4.80 11.38 8.86
C GLN A 399 -4.38 12.66 9.61
N ASN A 400 -5.38 13.41 10.09
CA ASN A 400 -5.20 14.71 10.77
C ASN A 400 -4.54 15.80 9.92
N SER A 401 -4.64 15.69 8.59
CA SER A 401 -4.22 16.72 7.65
C SER A 401 -5.30 16.97 6.59
N HIS A 402 -5.20 18.10 5.88
CA HIS A 402 -6.10 18.48 4.79
C HIS A 402 -5.32 19.10 3.63
N TYR A 403 -5.93 19.07 2.45
CA TYR A 403 -5.40 19.73 1.27
C TYR A 403 -5.63 21.25 1.37
N GLU A 404 -4.62 22.02 0.99
CA GLU A 404 -4.72 23.47 0.85
C GLU A 404 -3.94 23.90 -0.41
N LEU A 405 -4.59 24.71 -1.27
CA LEU A 405 -3.94 25.26 -2.47
C LEU A 405 -2.83 26.25 -2.15
N CYS A 406 -2.91 26.92 -0.99
CA CYS A 406 -2.05 28.02 -0.61
C CYS A 406 -1.72 27.98 0.89
N GLY A 407 -1.05 26.92 1.33
CA GLY A 407 -0.60 26.82 2.71
C GLY A 407 0.76 27.48 2.94
N ASN A 408 1.20 27.48 4.20
CA ASN A 408 2.51 28.02 4.59
C ASN A 408 3.63 27.03 4.24
N GLY A 409 4.44 27.37 3.23
CA GLY A 409 5.60 26.61 2.78
C GLY A 409 6.71 26.38 3.83
N CYS A 410 6.62 27.03 4.98
CA CYS A 410 7.55 26.89 6.11
C CYS A 410 6.79 26.45 7.38
N PRO A 411 6.24 25.22 7.43
CA PRO A 411 5.42 24.78 8.55
C PRO A 411 6.26 24.51 9.80
N ASN A 412 5.65 24.68 10.98
CA ASN A 412 6.23 24.23 12.24
C ASN A 412 6.27 22.70 12.28
N THR A 413 7.33 22.14 12.83
CA THR A 413 7.54 20.68 12.92
C THR A 413 7.93 20.29 14.33
N CYS A 414 7.86 19.00 14.66
CA CYS A 414 8.37 18.48 15.93
C CYS A 414 9.88 18.64 16.10
N TYR A 415 10.64 18.87 15.02
CA TYR A 415 12.06 19.21 15.10
C TYR A 415 12.28 20.60 15.74
N ARG A 416 11.50 21.60 15.31
CA ARG A 416 11.46 22.95 15.90
C ARG A 416 10.08 23.58 15.72
N LEU A 417 9.61 24.21 16.80
CA LEU A 417 8.37 25.01 16.84
C LEU A 417 8.49 26.36 16.12
N SER A 418 9.62 26.62 15.47
CA SER A 418 9.88 27.79 14.65
C SER A 418 10.45 27.34 13.29
N PRO A 419 10.10 28.01 12.18
CA PRO A 419 10.62 27.66 10.86
C PRO A 419 12.15 27.76 10.77
N PRO A 420 12.79 27.05 9.82
CA PRO A 420 14.22 27.20 9.56
C PRO A 420 14.56 28.66 9.23
N SER A 421 15.66 29.16 9.82
CA SER A 421 16.30 30.40 9.38
C SER A 421 16.61 30.29 7.88
N HIS A 422 16.11 31.22 7.05
CA HIS A 422 16.16 31.25 5.57
C HIS A 422 15.01 30.56 4.81
N CYS A 423 14.03 29.96 5.49
CA CYS A 423 12.78 29.58 4.84
C CYS A 423 11.90 30.82 4.69
N VAL A 424 11.63 31.25 3.45
CA VAL A 424 10.72 32.37 3.17
C VAL A 424 9.30 31.81 3.05
N PRO A 425 8.34 32.21 3.91
CA PRO A 425 6.97 31.75 3.80
C PRO A 425 6.41 32.08 2.42
N SER A 426 6.17 31.05 1.61
CA SER A 426 5.56 31.16 0.29
C SER A 426 4.26 30.36 0.26
N CYS A 427 3.32 30.85 -0.55
CA CYS A 427 2.06 30.18 -0.84
C CYS A 427 2.35 28.95 -1.70
N THR A 428 2.15 27.74 -1.16
CA THR A 428 2.39 26.50 -1.88
C THR A 428 1.23 25.51 -1.73
N GLU A 429 0.90 24.82 -2.83
CA GLU A 429 -0.09 23.73 -2.83
C GLU A 429 0.46 22.53 -2.05
N GLY A 430 -0.37 21.88 -1.21
CA GLY A 430 0.03 20.65 -0.51
C GLY A 430 -0.93 20.18 0.58
N CYS A 431 -0.45 19.22 1.39
CA CYS A 431 -1.17 18.69 2.54
C CYS A 431 -0.61 19.26 3.86
N TYR A 432 -1.48 19.87 4.66
CA TYR A 432 -1.14 20.59 5.88
C TYR A 432 -1.85 20.02 7.10
N CYS A 433 -1.20 20.03 8.26
CA CYS A 433 -1.78 19.51 9.50
C CYS A 433 -3.00 20.31 9.93
N ASN A 434 -4.01 19.62 10.45
CA ASN A 434 -5.20 20.25 11.02
C ASN A 434 -4.84 21.01 12.31
N ASN A 435 -5.71 21.96 12.69
CA ASN A 435 -5.54 22.71 13.94
C ASN A 435 -5.38 21.78 15.15
N GLY A 436 -4.36 22.04 15.97
CA GLY A 436 -4.02 21.21 17.14
C GLY A 436 -2.99 20.09 16.86
N PHE A 437 -2.62 19.87 15.61
CA PHE A 437 -1.62 18.89 15.19
C PHE A 437 -0.38 19.59 14.60
N ILE A 438 0.78 18.94 14.71
CA ILE A 438 2.07 19.39 14.21
C ILE A 438 2.77 18.26 13.42
N LEU A 439 3.60 18.62 12.45
CA LEU A 439 4.26 17.64 11.58
C LEU A 439 5.40 16.92 12.32
N SER A 440 5.29 15.60 12.46
CA SER A 440 6.29 14.67 12.99
C SER A 440 6.71 13.69 11.90
N GLY A 441 7.72 14.07 11.11
CA GLY A 441 8.08 13.35 9.89
C GLY A 441 6.95 13.43 8.87
N GLN A 442 6.35 12.29 8.51
CA GLN A 442 5.21 12.21 7.60
C GLN A 442 3.84 12.48 8.25
N ASP A 443 3.75 12.39 9.58
CA ASP A 443 2.49 12.29 10.32
C ASP A 443 2.12 13.63 11.00
N CYS A 444 0.83 13.91 11.08
CA CYS A 444 0.31 15.03 11.87
C CYS A 444 -0.13 14.51 13.24
N VAL A 445 0.65 14.85 14.27
CA VAL A 445 0.46 14.36 15.64
C VAL A 445 0.21 15.51 16.62
N PRO A 446 -0.46 15.29 17.75
CA PRO A 446 -0.49 16.26 18.84
C PRO A 446 0.93 16.59 19.33
N ILE A 447 1.18 17.84 19.75
CA ILE A 447 2.51 18.29 20.22
C ILE A 447 3.10 17.38 21.32
N ALA A 448 2.24 16.82 22.19
CA ALA A 448 2.66 15.91 23.25
C ALA A 448 3.23 14.56 22.75
N GLN A 449 3.04 14.24 21.47
CA GLN A 449 3.54 13.03 20.80
C GLN A 449 4.71 13.33 19.85
N CYS A 450 5.33 14.51 19.96
CA CYS A 450 6.59 14.78 19.28
C CYS A 450 7.71 13.86 19.80
N GLY A 451 8.65 13.54 18.91
CA GLY A 451 9.87 12.84 19.26
C GLY A 451 11.00 13.77 19.67
N CYS A 452 12.23 13.43 19.32
CA CYS A 452 13.44 14.08 19.82
C CYS A 452 14.46 14.27 18.70
N VAL A 453 15.44 15.14 18.96
CA VAL A 453 16.49 15.48 18.01
C VAL A 453 17.83 15.01 18.56
N SER A 454 18.60 14.28 17.75
CA SER A 454 19.98 13.86 18.08
C SER A 454 20.88 14.08 16.87
N ASN A 455 22.03 14.73 17.07
CA ASN A 455 23.00 15.08 16.01
C ASN A 455 22.39 15.75 14.77
N GLY A 456 21.39 16.61 14.96
CA GLY A 456 20.72 17.32 13.85
C GLY A 456 19.64 16.51 13.12
N THR A 457 19.41 15.26 13.53
CA THR A 457 18.38 14.36 12.98
C THR A 457 17.18 14.26 13.91
N TYR A 458 15.96 14.34 13.35
CA TYR A 458 14.71 14.09 14.05
C TYR A 458 14.38 12.60 14.10
N PHE A 459 13.99 12.10 15.27
CA PHE A 459 13.46 10.76 15.50
C PHE A 459 12.07 10.88 16.11
N LYS A 460 11.11 10.05 15.69
CA LYS A 460 9.73 10.04 16.20
C LYS A 460 9.68 9.55 17.65
N ALA A 461 8.57 9.82 18.33
CA ALA A 461 8.33 9.29 19.67
C ALA A 461 8.41 7.75 19.67
N ASP A 462 9.05 7.19 20.70
CA ASP A 462 9.34 5.76 20.88
C ASP A 462 10.23 5.11 19.81
N GLU A 463 10.72 5.88 18.83
CA GLU A 463 11.62 5.37 17.80
C GLU A 463 12.95 4.92 18.41
N LYS A 464 13.40 3.71 18.04
CA LYS A 464 14.70 3.17 18.41
C LYS A 464 15.68 3.31 17.26
N PHE A 465 16.89 3.78 17.55
CA PHE A 465 17.93 3.99 16.56
C PHE A 465 19.34 3.75 17.13
N TYR A 466 20.28 3.39 16.27
CA TYR A 466 21.68 3.24 16.61
C TYR A 466 22.44 4.54 16.33
N THR A 467 23.38 4.91 17.21
CA THR A 467 24.11 6.19 17.09
C THR A 467 25.33 6.11 16.19
N ASP A 468 25.81 4.90 15.90
CA ASP A 468 27.04 4.68 15.13
C ASP A 468 26.99 3.43 14.24
N SER A 469 27.88 3.39 13.24
CA SER A 469 27.96 2.33 12.23
C SER A 469 28.39 0.95 12.76
N ARG A 470 28.75 0.83 14.04
CA ARG A 470 29.07 -0.44 14.71
C ARG A 470 27.96 -0.89 15.67
N CYS A 471 26.84 -0.17 15.73
CA CYS A 471 25.69 -0.48 16.58
C CYS A 471 26.06 -0.64 18.07
N GLN A 472 27.02 0.17 18.55
CA GLN A 472 27.56 0.05 19.92
C GLN A 472 26.68 0.69 20.98
N GLU A 473 25.77 1.55 20.56
CA GLU A 473 24.80 2.21 21.41
C GLU A 473 23.46 2.29 20.68
N ILE A 474 22.39 1.94 21.40
CA ILE A 474 21.02 2.05 20.92
C ILE A 474 20.28 3.07 21.79
N CYS A 475 19.59 4.00 21.14
CA CYS A 475 18.80 5.03 21.79
C CYS A 475 17.33 4.88 21.44
N SER A 476 16.47 5.38 22.33
CA SER A 476 15.03 5.50 22.11
C SER A 476 14.54 6.88 22.53
N CYS A 477 13.53 7.38 21.82
CA CYS A 477 12.89 8.63 22.16
C CYS A 477 11.82 8.45 23.25
N GLY A 478 12.14 8.79 24.50
CA GLY A 478 11.24 8.66 25.65
C GLY A 478 10.25 9.82 25.80
N GLN A 479 9.45 9.77 26.87
CA GLN A 479 8.48 10.82 27.21
C GLN A 479 9.16 12.19 27.37
N ASN A 480 8.46 13.26 26.96
CA ASN A 480 8.94 14.65 26.97
C ASN A 480 10.20 14.88 26.11
N ASN A 481 10.32 14.17 24.99
CA ASN A 481 11.41 14.32 24.03
C ASN A 481 12.79 13.95 24.61
N ALA A 482 12.82 13.14 25.68
CA ALA A 482 14.05 12.74 26.34
C ALA A 482 14.74 11.59 25.58
N LEU A 483 16.01 11.77 25.22
CA LEU A 483 16.80 10.72 24.60
C LEU A 483 17.28 9.72 25.66
N ILE A 484 16.96 8.44 25.50
CA ILE A 484 17.34 7.36 26.41
C ILE A 484 18.24 6.39 25.66
N CYS A 485 19.53 6.33 26.01
CA CYS A 485 20.53 5.50 25.34
C CYS A 485 21.09 4.40 26.25
N GLN A 486 21.51 3.30 25.64
CA GLN A 486 22.17 2.19 26.31
C GLN A 486 23.22 1.54 25.39
N ASN A 487 24.32 1.06 25.99
CA ASN A 487 25.30 0.28 25.26
C ASN A 487 24.66 -0.99 24.68
N HIS A 488 25.03 -1.31 23.45
CA HIS A 488 24.55 -2.46 22.70
C HIS A 488 25.69 -3.14 21.96
N VAL A 489 25.59 -4.44 21.72
CA VAL A 489 26.51 -5.19 20.86
C VAL A 489 25.65 -6.18 20.09
N CYS A 490 25.82 -6.23 18.77
CA CYS A 490 25.10 -7.22 17.95
C CYS A 490 25.43 -8.66 18.39
N GLY A 491 24.45 -9.56 18.27
CA GLY A 491 24.62 -10.97 18.63
C GLY A 491 25.68 -11.70 17.79
N LEU A 492 26.09 -12.90 18.22
CA LEU A 492 27.11 -13.72 17.53
C LEU A 492 26.75 -14.01 16.06
N ASN A 493 25.47 -14.19 15.77
CA ASN A 493 24.93 -14.45 14.43
C ASN A 493 24.35 -13.20 13.77
N GLU A 494 24.75 -12.01 14.21
CA GLU A 494 24.31 -10.74 13.63
C GLU A 494 25.50 -9.92 13.11
N GLU A 495 25.22 -9.00 12.21
CA GLU A 495 26.14 -7.97 11.73
C GLU A 495 25.44 -6.61 11.70
N CYS A 496 26.14 -5.54 12.07
CA CYS A 496 25.60 -4.19 11.97
C CYS A 496 25.65 -3.74 10.51
N LYS A 497 24.50 -3.59 9.86
CA LYS A 497 24.42 -3.13 8.47
C LYS A 497 23.20 -2.27 8.22
N VAL A 498 23.27 -1.44 7.19
CA VAL A 498 22.11 -0.72 6.67
C VAL A 498 21.31 -1.68 5.78
N THR A 499 20.04 -1.88 6.09
CA THR A 499 19.12 -2.70 5.28
C THR A 499 17.83 -1.92 5.11
N GLN A 500 17.36 -1.75 3.87
CA GLN A 500 16.19 -0.93 3.53
C GLN A 500 16.25 0.48 4.16
N GLY A 501 17.43 1.11 4.10
CA GLY A 501 17.64 2.45 4.62
C GLY A 501 17.70 2.58 6.15
N ARG A 502 17.64 1.48 6.90
CA ARG A 502 17.76 1.50 8.37
C ARG A 502 19.02 0.79 8.84
N LEU A 503 19.76 1.42 9.75
CA LEU A 503 20.92 0.82 10.40
C LEU A 503 20.46 -0.09 11.54
N GLY A 504 21.00 -1.30 11.63
CA GLY A 504 20.80 -2.16 12.79
C GLY A 504 21.55 -3.47 12.74
N CYS A 505 21.49 -4.22 13.84
CA CYS A 505 21.99 -5.60 13.91
C CYS A 505 21.06 -6.50 13.10
N GLN A 506 21.60 -7.10 12.05
CA GLN A 506 20.87 -7.96 11.13
C GLN A 506 21.36 -9.40 11.24
N SER A 507 20.43 -10.35 11.29
CA SER A 507 20.75 -11.78 11.33
C SER A 507 21.52 -12.23 10.08
N LYS A 508 22.47 -13.14 10.31
CA LYS A 508 23.19 -13.90 9.29
C LYS A 508 22.39 -15.13 8.82
N ILE A 509 21.34 -15.53 9.54
CA ILE A 509 20.56 -16.77 9.30
C ILE A 509 19.10 -16.40 8.96
N VAL A 510 18.59 -16.94 7.85
CA VAL A 510 17.16 -16.90 7.45
C VAL A 510 16.62 -18.31 7.55
N GLY A 511 15.62 -18.53 8.42
CA GLY A 511 14.95 -19.83 8.51
C GLY A 511 14.04 -20.02 7.32
N ARG A 512 14.21 -21.10 6.55
CA ARG A 512 13.39 -21.41 5.37
C ARG A 512 12.68 -22.76 5.54
N CYS A 513 11.35 -22.73 5.56
CA CYS A 513 10.51 -23.92 5.49
C CYS A 513 9.84 -24.01 4.11
N THR A 514 9.81 -25.19 3.51
CA THR A 514 9.16 -25.40 2.21
C THR A 514 8.19 -26.58 2.23
N VAL A 515 7.08 -26.42 1.52
CA VAL A 515 6.12 -27.50 1.22
C VAL A 515 5.96 -27.60 -0.27
N GLN A 516 6.27 -28.76 -0.85
CA GLN A 516 6.10 -29.05 -2.28
C GLN A 516 4.97 -30.05 -2.48
N GLY A 517 4.01 -29.71 -3.36
CA GLY A 517 2.89 -30.58 -3.71
C GLY A 517 1.95 -30.92 -2.54
N GLY A 518 2.10 -30.26 -1.39
CA GLY A 518 1.34 -30.53 -0.16
C GLY A 518 1.76 -31.79 0.60
N GLN A 519 2.83 -32.45 0.18
CA GLN A 519 3.26 -33.73 0.76
C GLN A 519 4.75 -33.83 1.08
N HIS A 520 5.61 -33.07 0.40
CA HIS A 520 7.05 -33.03 0.66
C HIS A 520 7.37 -31.79 1.50
N TYR A 521 7.94 -31.98 2.68
CA TYR A 521 8.22 -30.90 3.63
C TYR A 521 9.72 -30.81 3.90
N LYS A 522 10.18 -29.58 4.11
CA LYS A 522 11.50 -29.27 4.65
C LYS A 522 11.33 -28.25 5.77
N THR A 523 11.77 -28.60 6.98
CA THR A 523 11.70 -27.73 8.17
C THR A 523 12.67 -26.56 8.06
N PHE A 524 12.59 -25.62 9.01
CA PHE A 524 13.51 -24.50 9.09
C PHE A 524 14.97 -24.91 9.34
N ASP A 525 15.21 -26.03 10.01
CA ASP A 525 16.55 -26.58 10.27
C ASP A 525 17.04 -27.50 9.13
N GLY A 526 16.15 -27.82 8.18
CA GLY A 526 16.48 -28.51 6.93
C GLY A 526 16.10 -29.98 6.89
N HIS A 527 15.32 -30.48 7.85
CA HIS A 527 14.85 -31.88 7.91
C HIS A 527 13.80 -32.11 6.83
N GLU A 528 14.08 -33.02 5.89
CA GLU A 528 13.20 -33.39 4.78
C GLU A 528 12.33 -34.62 5.13
N PHE A 529 11.02 -34.54 4.93
CA PHE A 529 10.09 -35.64 5.18
C PHE A 529 8.79 -35.58 4.37
N ASP A 530 8.09 -36.72 4.28
CA ASP A 530 6.86 -36.86 3.51
C ASP A 530 5.64 -37.04 4.43
N PHE A 531 4.56 -36.28 4.18
CA PHE A 531 3.28 -36.39 4.91
C PHE A 531 2.07 -36.14 4.01
N HIS A 532 1.21 -37.15 3.84
CA HIS A 532 0.08 -37.12 2.90
C HIS A 532 -1.27 -36.82 3.57
N GLY A 533 -1.44 -35.59 4.07
CA GLY A 533 -2.67 -35.12 4.69
C GLY A 533 -3.56 -34.25 3.78
N THR A 534 -4.88 -34.47 3.74
CA THR A 534 -5.84 -33.70 2.91
C THR A 534 -6.71 -32.70 3.68
N CYS A 535 -6.20 -32.18 4.80
CA CYS A 535 -6.90 -31.24 5.66
C CYS A 535 -6.19 -29.90 5.75
N THR A 536 -6.71 -29.05 6.64
CA THR A 536 -6.04 -27.81 7.02
C THR A 536 -4.97 -28.10 8.08
N TYR A 537 -3.72 -27.72 7.80
CA TYR A 537 -2.58 -27.95 8.68
C TYR A 537 -1.89 -26.65 9.09
N THR A 538 -1.40 -26.61 10.33
CA THR A 538 -0.54 -25.54 10.82
C THR A 538 0.90 -25.76 10.35
N LEU A 539 1.41 -24.88 9.49
CA LEU A 539 2.81 -24.90 9.08
C LEU A 539 3.72 -24.34 10.16
N VAL A 540 3.37 -23.15 10.66
CA VAL A 540 4.12 -22.49 11.73
C VAL A 540 3.19 -21.62 12.57
N LYS A 541 3.43 -21.59 13.88
CA LYS A 541 2.88 -20.70 14.88
C LYS A 541 4.02 -20.14 15.70
N PHE A 542 3.99 -18.85 15.99
CA PHE A 542 4.93 -18.23 16.90
C PHE A 542 4.37 -16.92 17.45
N ASN A 543 4.98 -16.41 18.51
CA ASN A 543 4.72 -15.06 19.01
C ASN A 543 5.91 -14.15 18.65
N ASN A 544 5.63 -13.05 17.96
CA ASN A 544 6.66 -12.11 17.51
C ASN A 544 6.96 -10.98 18.53
N GLY A 545 6.51 -11.14 19.78
CA GLY A 545 6.58 -10.15 20.86
C GLY A 545 5.33 -9.25 20.96
N LYS A 546 4.55 -9.09 19.87
CA LYS A 546 3.35 -8.23 19.84
C LYS A 546 2.07 -8.97 19.44
N HIS A 547 2.19 -9.88 18.48
CA HIS A 547 1.08 -10.63 17.90
C HIS A 547 1.43 -12.12 17.88
N ASN A 548 0.41 -12.94 18.10
CA ASN A 548 0.47 -14.35 17.71
C ASN A 548 0.30 -14.41 16.19
N VAL A 549 1.23 -15.10 15.53
CA VAL A 549 1.20 -15.33 14.10
C VAL A 549 1.04 -16.81 13.82
N SER A 550 0.18 -17.16 12.87
CA SER A 550 0.06 -18.54 12.40
C SER A 550 -0.09 -18.60 10.89
N VAL A 551 0.61 -19.53 10.26
CA VAL A 551 0.45 -19.87 8.85
C VAL A 551 -0.19 -21.26 8.77
N THR A 552 -1.32 -21.35 8.09
CA THR A 552 -2.03 -22.61 7.84
C THR A 552 -2.20 -22.83 6.36
N MET A 553 -2.13 -24.08 5.91
CA MET A 553 -2.42 -24.46 4.53
C MET A 553 -3.58 -25.44 4.47
N GLU A 554 -4.39 -25.35 3.41
CA GLU A 554 -5.51 -26.24 3.13
C GLU A 554 -5.15 -27.12 1.94
N ASN A 555 -4.96 -28.42 2.17
CA ASN A 555 -4.67 -29.39 1.10
C ASN A 555 -5.97 -29.90 0.46
N ALA A 556 -6.06 -29.87 -0.88
CA ALA A 556 -7.20 -30.43 -1.60
C ALA A 556 -6.99 -31.92 -1.93
N PRO A 557 -7.99 -32.79 -1.72
CA PRO A 557 -7.93 -34.17 -2.19
C PRO A 557 -8.10 -34.25 -3.71
N ASN A 558 -7.49 -35.25 -4.33
CA ASN A 558 -7.71 -35.63 -5.73
C ASN A 558 -8.91 -36.60 -5.85
N SER A 559 -9.27 -37.02 -7.07
CA SER A 559 -10.39 -37.93 -7.33
C SER A 559 -10.23 -39.30 -6.67
N ARG A 560 -9.00 -39.70 -6.35
CA ARG A 560 -8.66 -40.93 -5.60
C ARG A 560 -8.54 -40.71 -4.09
N GLY A 561 -8.74 -39.48 -3.61
CA GLY A 561 -8.66 -39.11 -2.19
C GLY A 561 -7.24 -38.87 -1.67
N PHE A 562 -6.23 -38.75 -2.54
CA PHE A 562 -4.85 -38.37 -2.16
C PHE A 562 -4.64 -36.87 -2.21
N VAL A 563 -3.55 -36.38 -1.62
CA VAL A 563 -3.18 -34.97 -1.68
C VAL A 563 -2.93 -34.56 -3.13
N SER A 564 -3.69 -33.58 -3.63
CA SER A 564 -3.41 -32.92 -4.91
C SER A 564 -2.47 -31.72 -4.75
N GLY A 565 -2.33 -31.23 -3.52
CA GLY A 565 -1.52 -30.09 -3.10
C GLY A 565 -2.33 -29.00 -2.41
N PRO A 566 -1.64 -27.96 -1.89
CA PRO A 566 -2.29 -26.85 -1.22
C PRO A 566 -3.19 -26.08 -2.20
N LYS A 567 -4.45 -25.88 -1.80
CA LYS A 567 -5.44 -25.05 -2.48
C LYS A 567 -5.36 -23.61 -1.98
N SER A 568 -5.24 -23.42 -0.67
CA SER A 568 -5.15 -22.11 -0.05
C SER A 568 -4.11 -22.07 1.07
N VAL A 569 -3.57 -20.88 1.30
CA VAL A 569 -2.67 -20.58 2.43
C VAL A 569 -3.23 -19.38 3.16
N THR A 570 -3.34 -19.48 4.48
CA THR A 570 -3.87 -18.44 5.34
C THR A 570 -2.82 -18.00 6.34
N VAL A 571 -2.59 -16.70 6.42
CA VAL A 571 -1.74 -16.06 7.43
C VAL A 571 -2.62 -15.27 8.39
N GLN A 572 -2.60 -15.67 9.66
CA GLN A 572 -3.29 -14.97 10.74
C GLN A 572 -2.28 -14.14 11.54
N ILE A 573 -2.54 -12.84 11.70
CA ILE A 573 -1.72 -11.92 12.49
C ILE A 573 -2.66 -11.07 13.38
N GLY A 574 -2.71 -11.39 14.67
CA GLY A 574 -3.69 -10.78 15.58
C GLY A 574 -5.12 -11.02 15.08
N GLU A 575 -5.87 -9.95 14.78
CA GLU A 575 -7.23 -10.03 14.21
C GLU A 575 -7.25 -10.11 12.67
N ASN A 576 -6.12 -9.89 12.00
CA ASN A 576 -6.05 -9.90 10.55
C ASN A 576 -5.90 -11.33 10.04
N ASN A 577 -6.79 -11.74 9.14
CA ASN A 577 -6.74 -13.01 8.42
C ASN A 577 -6.49 -12.72 6.94
N VAL A 578 -5.39 -13.22 6.37
CA VAL A 578 -5.02 -13.07 4.96
C VAL A 578 -4.99 -14.44 4.31
N ARG A 579 -5.98 -14.75 3.49
CA ARG A 579 -6.11 -16.02 2.76
C ARG A 579 -5.79 -15.82 1.28
N MET A 580 -4.83 -16.59 0.79
CA MET A 580 -4.38 -16.63 -0.60
C MET A 580 -4.78 -17.97 -1.20
N GLU A 581 -5.46 -17.94 -2.34
CA GLU A 581 -5.94 -19.14 -3.04
C GLU A 581 -5.46 -19.15 -4.48
N ILE A 582 -4.95 -20.30 -4.93
CA ILE A 582 -4.47 -20.51 -6.30
C ILE A 582 -5.45 -21.45 -7.02
N GLY A 583 -6.15 -20.90 -8.01
CA GLY A 583 -7.03 -21.63 -8.92
C GLY A 583 -6.79 -21.23 -10.38
N SER A 584 -7.84 -21.20 -11.20
CA SER A 584 -7.78 -20.59 -12.54
C SER A 584 -7.44 -19.09 -12.48
N GLU A 585 -7.84 -18.44 -11.40
CA GLU A 585 -7.44 -17.08 -11.02
C GLU A 585 -6.92 -17.08 -9.59
N CYS A 586 -5.89 -16.29 -9.30
CA CYS A 586 -5.45 -16.04 -7.93
C CYS A 586 -6.52 -15.23 -7.19
N THR A 587 -6.90 -15.68 -5.99
CA THR A 587 -7.84 -14.94 -5.14
C THR A 587 -7.14 -14.54 -3.84
N LEU A 588 -7.25 -13.27 -3.48
CA LEU A 588 -6.80 -12.73 -2.19
C LEU A 588 -8.02 -12.34 -1.36
N MET A 589 -8.09 -12.85 -0.13
CA MET A 589 -9.10 -12.48 0.85
C MET A 589 -8.45 -11.94 2.11
N ILE A 590 -8.95 -10.82 2.62
CA ILE A 590 -8.50 -10.20 3.87
C ILE A 590 -9.72 -9.94 4.72
N LYS A 591 -9.78 -10.52 5.93
CA LYS A 591 -10.97 -10.50 6.80
C LYS A 591 -12.26 -10.91 6.06
N ASN A 592 -12.15 -11.94 5.20
CA ASN A 592 -13.22 -12.45 4.33
C ASN A 592 -13.69 -11.50 3.22
N GLU A 593 -13.05 -10.36 3.00
CA GLU A 593 -13.33 -9.48 1.86
C GLU A 593 -12.32 -9.74 0.73
N LYS A 594 -12.77 -9.76 -0.53
CA LYS A 594 -11.96 -10.05 -1.72
C LYS A 594 -11.21 -8.80 -2.18
N TYR A 595 -9.91 -8.96 -2.47
CA TYR A 595 -9.03 -7.90 -2.95
C TYR A 595 -8.33 -8.32 -4.24
N ASN A 596 -8.00 -7.33 -5.09
CA ASN A 596 -7.09 -7.53 -6.21
C ASN A 596 -5.63 -7.39 -5.74
N LEU A 597 -4.72 -7.95 -6.52
CA LEU A 597 -3.28 -7.76 -6.34
C LEU A 597 -2.78 -6.59 -7.21
N PRO A 598 -1.82 -5.78 -6.71
CA PRO A 598 -1.23 -5.87 -5.37
C PRO A 598 -2.12 -5.28 -4.27
N TYR A 599 -1.86 -5.68 -3.03
CA TYR A 599 -2.48 -5.13 -1.83
C TYR A 599 -1.43 -4.66 -0.84
N GLU A 600 -1.67 -3.49 -0.24
CA GLU A 600 -0.90 -2.97 0.89
C GLU A 600 -1.86 -2.42 1.95
N SER A 601 -1.69 -2.80 3.21
CA SER A 601 -2.45 -2.19 4.31
C SER A 601 -2.04 -0.72 4.51
N ARG A 602 -2.93 0.16 4.99
CA ARG A 602 -2.64 1.61 5.13
C ARG A 602 -1.38 1.96 5.93
N ASN A 603 -0.99 1.12 6.88
CA ASN A 603 0.23 1.30 7.69
C ASN A 603 1.47 0.60 7.11
N GLY A 604 1.36 0.04 5.90
CA GLY A 604 2.41 -0.68 5.19
C GLY A 604 2.82 -2.02 5.81
N GLN A 605 2.11 -2.52 6.83
CA GLN A 605 2.52 -3.71 7.57
C GLN A 605 2.25 -5.01 6.83
N ILE A 606 1.12 -5.12 6.13
CA ILE A 606 0.75 -6.28 5.31
C ILE A 606 0.88 -5.88 3.85
N ARG A 607 1.65 -6.66 3.09
CA ARG A 607 1.80 -6.52 1.64
C ARG A 607 1.59 -7.85 0.96
N VAL A 608 0.86 -7.86 -0.14
CA VAL A 608 0.66 -9.03 -0.97
C VAL A 608 0.79 -8.65 -2.45
N ASN A 609 1.76 -9.23 -3.14
CA ASN A 609 2.04 -8.95 -4.54
C ASN A 609 1.97 -10.22 -5.39
N LYS A 610 1.75 -10.07 -6.70
CA LYS A 610 2.01 -11.15 -7.67
C LYS A 610 3.35 -10.90 -8.35
N GLU A 611 4.28 -11.85 -8.24
CA GLU A 611 5.61 -11.78 -8.85
C GLU A 611 5.82 -13.04 -9.70
N GLY A 612 5.78 -12.90 -11.03
CA GLY A 612 5.69 -14.04 -11.95
C GLY A 612 4.47 -14.92 -11.63
N ASN A 613 4.72 -16.20 -11.38
CA ASN A 613 3.72 -17.18 -10.96
C ASN A 613 3.60 -17.33 -9.43
N ASN A 614 3.99 -16.32 -8.66
CA ASN A 614 3.97 -16.38 -7.20
C ASN A 614 3.06 -15.32 -6.61
N MET A 615 2.27 -15.69 -5.62
CA MET A 615 1.72 -14.75 -4.64
C MET A 615 2.72 -14.62 -3.50
N ILE A 616 3.18 -13.39 -3.24
CA ILE A 616 4.18 -13.11 -2.21
C ILE A 616 3.55 -12.24 -1.13
N PHE A 617 3.40 -12.80 0.06
CA PHE A 617 2.99 -12.12 1.28
C PHE A 617 4.21 -11.67 2.08
N ARG A 618 4.19 -10.43 2.57
CA ARG A 618 5.24 -9.87 3.43
C ARG A 618 4.64 -9.10 4.60
N SER A 619 5.03 -9.49 5.81
CA SER A 619 4.60 -8.82 7.04
C SER A 619 5.41 -9.29 8.25
N PHE A 620 5.75 -8.39 9.18
CA PHE A 620 6.35 -8.71 10.51
C PHE A 620 7.49 -9.77 10.49
N GLY A 621 8.44 -9.65 9.56
CA GLY A 621 9.55 -10.60 9.45
C GLY A 621 9.18 -11.95 8.83
N ILE A 622 7.99 -12.09 8.24
CA ILE A 622 7.58 -13.26 7.45
C ILE A 622 7.53 -12.87 5.99
N ASN A 623 8.24 -13.63 5.16
CA ASN A 623 8.04 -13.67 3.73
C ASN A 623 7.42 -15.03 3.39
N LEU A 624 6.26 -15.03 2.73
CA LEU A 624 5.60 -16.25 2.28
C LEU A 624 5.39 -16.18 0.78
N THR A 625 5.94 -17.16 0.07
CA THR A 625 5.73 -17.36 -1.37
C THR A 625 4.79 -18.54 -1.56
N PHE A 626 3.66 -18.32 -2.25
CA PHE A 626 2.75 -19.35 -2.69
C PHE A 626 2.74 -19.39 -4.23
N SER A 627 3.30 -20.46 -4.80
CA SER A 627 3.53 -20.63 -6.24
C SER A 627 2.40 -21.37 -6.93
N TYR A 628 2.13 -21.09 -8.21
CA TYR A 628 1.16 -21.86 -9.02
C TYR A 628 1.51 -23.36 -9.12
N THR A 629 2.76 -23.75 -8.84
CA THR A 629 3.19 -25.16 -8.71
C THR A 629 2.63 -25.85 -7.47
N ARG A 630 1.93 -25.11 -6.60
CA ARG A 630 1.50 -25.52 -5.27
C ARG A 630 2.68 -25.73 -4.31
N LYS A 631 3.79 -25.01 -4.54
CA LYS A 631 4.90 -24.87 -3.59
C LYS A 631 4.58 -23.72 -2.63
N ILE A 632 4.79 -23.94 -1.34
CA ILE A 632 4.75 -22.92 -0.29
C ILE A 632 6.17 -22.79 0.25
N LYS A 633 6.67 -21.56 0.33
CA LYS A 633 7.94 -21.23 1.00
C LYS A 633 7.66 -20.19 2.07
N VAL A 634 7.98 -20.52 3.32
CA VAL A 634 7.90 -19.61 4.47
C VAL A 634 9.33 -19.28 4.89
N GLU A 635 9.69 -18.01 4.80
CA GLU A 635 10.97 -17.50 5.26
C GLU A 635 10.75 -16.60 6.47
N LEU A 636 11.43 -16.93 7.57
CA LEU A 636 11.43 -16.15 8.80
C LEU A 636 12.70 -15.28 8.80
N LEU A 637 12.49 -14.00 8.57
CA LEU A 637 13.50 -12.96 8.71
C LEU A 637 13.59 -12.60 10.17
N ASN A 638 14.77 -12.82 10.76
CA ASN A 638 15.05 -12.47 12.15
C ASN A 638 15.31 -10.95 12.32
N SER A 639 14.58 -10.10 11.59
CA SER A 639 14.76 -8.64 11.63
C SER A 639 13.56 -7.94 12.27
N PHE A 640 13.91 -7.06 13.21
CA PHE A 640 13.08 -6.11 13.95
C PHE A 640 11.81 -5.66 13.21
N ALA A 641 10.65 -6.06 13.73
CA ALA A 641 9.50 -5.16 13.69
C ALA A 641 9.78 -4.01 14.68
N MET A 642 10.17 -2.84 14.18
CA MET A 642 9.98 -1.60 14.92
C MET A 642 8.47 -1.38 15.07
N SER A 643 7.87 -1.96 16.10
CA SER A 643 6.55 -1.56 16.57
C SER A 643 6.71 -0.75 17.86
N ASN A 644 6.28 0.50 17.79
CA ASN A 644 5.89 1.28 18.96
C ASN A 644 4.87 0.44 19.78
N GLU A 645 4.92 0.58 21.10
CA GLU A 645 4.11 -0.09 22.15
C GLU A 645 4.76 -1.29 22.85
N VAL A 646 5.56 -1.04 23.90
CA VAL A 646 5.35 -1.59 25.26
C VAL A 646 5.94 -0.59 26.29
N PRO A 647 5.20 -0.15 27.33
CA PRO A 647 5.73 0.75 28.36
C PRO A 647 6.65 0.05 29.37
N ASN A 648 7.64 0.80 29.86
CA ASN A 648 8.55 0.50 30.96
C ASN A 648 7.90 -0.18 32.17
N SER A 649 8.54 -1.23 32.71
CA SER A 649 9.21 -1.19 34.04
C SER A 649 9.50 -2.59 34.60
N PHE A 650 10.53 -3.28 34.10
CA PHE A 650 11.43 -4.20 34.84
C PHE A 650 12.36 -4.91 33.83
N ALA A 651 13.48 -4.28 33.46
CA ALA A 651 14.50 -4.93 32.63
C ALA A 651 15.88 -4.74 33.27
N ARG A 652 16.06 -5.34 34.44
CA ARG A 652 17.39 -5.78 34.89
C ARG A 652 17.36 -7.30 34.91
N SER A 653 18.18 -7.89 34.04
CA SER A 653 18.66 -9.27 34.13
C SER A 653 17.72 -10.41 33.70
N THR A 654 17.37 -10.44 32.42
CA THR A 654 17.36 -11.67 31.61
C THR A 654 17.38 -11.25 30.14
N MET A 655 18.36 -11.74 29.38
CA MET A 655 18.30 -11.72 27.91
C MET A 655 17.05 -12.53 27.53
N VAL A 656 15.95 -11.86 27.21
CA VAL A 656 14.88 -12.50 26.44
C VAL A 656 15.34 -12.37 24.99
N GLU A 657 16.03 -13.41 24.51
CA GLU A 657 16.29 -13.64 23.09
C GLU A 657 14.93 -13.66 22.37
N ASN A 658 14.48 -12.52 21.85
CA ASN A 658 13.35 -12.44 20.93
C ASN A 658 13.78 -12.92 19.52
N SER A 659 14.40 -14.10 19.43
CA SER A 659 14.58 -14.73 18.12
C SER A 659 13.32 -15.50 17.80
N ILE A 660 12.63 -15.11 16.72
CA ILE A 660 11.62 -15.97 16.08
C ILE A 660 12.18 -17.40 15.90
N ALA A 661 13.51 -17.52 15.73
CA ALA A 661 14.29 -18.74 15.61
C ALA A 661 14.36 -19.70 16.83
N ARG A 662 13.57 -19.52 17.90
CA ARG A 662 13.51 -20.52 18.99
C ARG A 662 12.11 -20.69 19.59
N ASN A 663 11.10 -20.17 18.91
CA ASN A 663 9.73 -20.11 19.41
C ASN A 663 8.71 -20.43 18.31
N THR A 664 9.15 -21.13 17.26
CA THR A 664 8.24 -21.66 16.25
C THR A 664 7.73 -23.02 16.68
N GLU A 665 6.47 -23.27 16.37
CA GLU A 665 5.84 -24.56 16.52
C GLU A 665 5.04 -24.87 15.26
N GLY A 666 5.03 -26.11 14.80
CA GLY A 666 4.27 -26.51 13.62
C GLY A 666 4.98 -27.59 12.82
N ILE A 667 4.44 -27.89 11.63
CA ILE A 667 5.06 -28.84 10.70
C ILE A 667 6.44 -28.37 10.23
N CYS A 668 6.72 -27.06 10.27
CA CYS A 668 8.02 -26.49 9.91
C CYS A 668 9.12 -26.64 10.97
N GLY A 669 8.87 -27.33 12.08
CA GLY A 669 9.85 -27.52 13.15
C GLY A 669 9.97 -26.33 14.11
N ASP A 670 10.97 -26.40 15.00
CA ASP A 670 11.19 -25.41 16.07
C ASP A 670 12.32 -24.39 15.79
N PHE A 671 13.02 -24.57 14.64
CA PHE A 671 14.03 -23.67 14.08
C PHE A 671 15.25 -23.44 14.99
N ASN A 672 15.59 -24.42 15.83
CA ASN A 672 16.61 -24.26 16.85
C ASN A 672 18.05 -24.57 16.35
N GLY A 673 18.19 -25.04 15.11
CA GLY A 673 19.43 -25.45 14.45
C GLY A 673 19.77 -26.95 14.56
N GLU A 674 18.93 -27.75 15.21
CA GLU A 674 19.09 -29.18 15.41
C GLU A 674 18.06 -29.93 14.55
N LEU A 675 18.54 -30.84 13.69
CA LEU A 675 17.65 -31.57 12.77
C LEU A 675 16.90 -32.70 13.49
N SER A 676 17.44 -33.19 14.61
CA SER A 676 16.97 -34.42 15.24
C SER A 676 15.74 -34.24 16.13
N ASP A 677 15.38 -33.01 16.47
CA ASP A 677 14.24 -32.64 17.33
C ASP A 677 13.12 -31.89 16.61
N ASP A 678 13.22 -31.72 15.29
CA ASP A 678 12.19 -31.07 14.46
C ASP A 678 10.78 -31.69 14.58
N PHE A 679 10.68 -32.96 15.01
CA PHE A 679 9.40 -33.66 15.25
C PHE A 679 8.90 -33.60 16.69
N HIS A 680 9.34 -32.61 17.46
CA HIS A 680 8.84 -32.38 18.81
C HIS A 680 7.41 -31.83 18.81
N PHE A 681 6.58 -32.37 19.70
CA PHE A 681 5.30 -31.81 20.06
C PHE A 681 5.46 -30.70 21.11
N PRO A 682 4.47 -29.80 21.29
CA PRO A 682 4.50 -28.74 22.31
C PRO A 682 4.67 -29.24 23.76
N ASN A 683 4.39 -30.53 24.02
CA ASN A 683 4.60 -31.15 25.32
C ASN A 683 6.04 -31.67 25.55
N GLY A 684 6.95 -31.49 24.58
CA GLY A 684 8.34 -31.92 24.62
C GLY A 684 8.61 -33.38 24.22
N SER A 685 7.60 -34.14 23.79
CA SER A 685 7.79 -35.49 23.26
C SER A 685 8.03 -35.48 21.75
N ILE A 686 8.80 -36.45 21.23
CA ILE A 686 9.14 -36.57 19.81
C ILE A 686 8.17 -37.55 19.13
N ALA A 687 7.70 -37.24 17.93
CA ALA A 687 6.95 -38.19 17.12
C ALA A 687 7.84 -39.35 16.65
N ASN A 688 7.26 -40.55 16.52
CA ASN A 688 8.01 -41.72 16.05
C ASN A 688 8.11 -41.78 14.53
N ASP A 689 7.18 -41.13 13.83
CA ASP A 689 7.11 -41.11 12.38
C ASP A 689 6.47 -39.80 11.87
N PRO A 690 6.71 -39.44 10.59
CA PRO A 690 6.16 -38.22 9.99
C PRO A 690 4.63 -38.15 9.96
N ALA A 691 3.92 -39.29 9.89
CA ALA A 691 2.46 -39.31 9.82
C ALA A 691 1.83 -38.96 11.17
N GLN A 692 2.41 -39.45 12.26
CA GLN A 692 2.05 -39.07 13.62
C GLN A 692 2.30 -37.58 13.85
N PHE A 693 3.46 -37.08 13.41
CA PHE A 693 3.81 -35.66 13.54
C PHE A 693 2.84 -34.75 12.75
N GLY A 694 2.66 -35.00 11.45
CA GLY A 694 1.81 -34.16 10.59
C GLY A 694 0.34 -34.17 11.01
N SER A 695 -0.20 -35.32 11.46
CA SER A 695 -1.59 -35.44 11.90
C SER A 695 -1.91 -34.63 13.16
N PHE A 696 -0.93 -34.44 14.05
CA PHE A 696 -1.08 -33.62 15.25
C PHE A 696 -1.35 -32.15 14.91
N TRP A 697 -0.75 -31.64 13.84
CA TRP A 697 -0.83 -30.24 13.42
C TRP A 697 -2.09 -29.89 12.61
N ALA A 698 -3.05 -30.80 12.48
CA ALA A 698 -4.35 -30.55 11.86
C ALA A 698 -5.17 -29.54 12.68
N VAL A 699 -5.87 -28.61 12.02
CA VAL A 699 -6.72 -27.60 12.67
C VAL A 699 -8.02 -28.25 13.19
N ALA A 700 -8.44 -27.88 14.41
CA ALA A 700 -9.61 -28.45 15.07
C ALA A 700 -10.93 -28.14 14.35
N GLY A 701 -11.82 -29.14 14.21
CA GLY A 701 -13.13 -29.02 13.56
C GLY A 701 -13.24 -29.70 12.18
N ASP A 702 -12.11 -30.00 11.54
CA ASP A 702 -12.03 -30.66 10.21
C ASP A 702 -11.86 -32.20 10.28
N TRP A 703 -11.72 -32.74 11.49
CA TRP A 703 -11.23 -34.11 11.73
C TRP A 703 -12.15 -35.24 11.22
N THR A 704 -13.45 -34.98 11.06
CA THR A 704 -14.42 -36.04 10.74
C THR A 704 -14.33 -36.55 9.30
N ASP A 705 -13.65 -35.84 8.39
CA ASP A 705 -13.57 -36.20 6.96
C ASP A 705 -12.14 -36.13 6.36
N CYS A 706 -11.10 -35.98 7.18
CA CYS A 706 -9.70 -35.99 6.71
C CYS A 706 -9.32 -37.36 6.10
N LYS A 707 -9.03 -37.40 4.79
CA LYS A 707 -8.59 -38.59 4.06
C LYS A 707 -7.08 -38.53 3.79
N GLY A 708 -6.28 -39.07 4.69
CA GLY A 708 -4.87 -39.39 4.40
C GLY A 708 -4.69 -40.89 4.10
N CYS A 709 -3.52 -41.28 3.60
CA CYS A 709 -3.14 -42.70 3.65
C CYS A 709 -3.12 -43.14 5.13
N LYS A 710 -4.09 -43.94 5.59
CA LYS A 710 -4.09 -44.54 6.94
C LYS A 710 -3.11 -45.73 7.01
N GLY A 711 -1.85 -45.52 6.63
CA GLY A 711 -0.83 -46.56 6.48
C GLY A 711 0.01 -46.40 5.21
N THR A 712 0.29 -47.50 4.50
CA THR A 712 1.12 -47.54 3.29
C THR A 712 0.47 -46.79 2.12
N CYS A 713 1.02 -45.63 1.75
CA CYS A 713 0.65 -44.93 0.53
C CYS A 713 1.01 -45.76 -0.72
N PRO A 714 0.30 -45.58 -1.86
CA PRO A 714 0.65 -46.24 -3.11
C PRO A 714 2.10 -45.98 -3.46
N GLN A 715 2.86 -47.04 -3.70
CA GLN A 715 4.23 -46.96 -4.18
C GLN A 715 4.24 -47.22 -5.69
N CYS A 716 5.16 -46.59 -6.42
CA CYS A 716 5.36 -46.91 -7.83
C CYS A 716 5.60 -48.41 -8.01
N SER A 717 4.98 -49.01 -9.02
CA SER A 717 5.50 -50.29 -9.51
C SER A 717 6.87 -50.09 -10.15
N PRO A 718 7.74 -51.12 -10.20
CA PRO A 718 9.06 -51.01 -10.83
C PRO A 718 9.02 -50.55 -12.30
N GLU A 719 7.94 -50.85 -13.02
CA GLU A 719 7.76 -50.40 -14.42
C GLU A 719 7.40 -48.91 -14.52
N GLU A 720 6.54 -48.42 -13.63
CA GLU A 720 6.18 -47.01 -13.54
C GLU A 720 7.37 -46.15 -13.13
N GLU A 721 8.13 -46.62 -12.14
CA GLU A 721 9.35 -45.97 -11.65
C GLU A 721 10.38 -45.82 -12.77
N LYS A 722 10.61 -46.90 -13.54
CA LYS A 722 11.53 -46.89 -14.69
C LYS A 722 11.09 -45.91 -15.79
N LYS A 723 9.78 -45.82 -16.05
CA LYS A 723 9.23 -44.89 -17.04
C LYS A 723 9.35 -43.43 -16.56
N ALA A 724 9.01 -43.16 -15.30
CA ALA A 724 9.12 -41.84 -14.70
C ALA A 724 10.58 -41.36 -14.60
N SER A 725 11.53 -42.28 -14.36
CA SER A 725 12.96 -41.98 -14.25
C SER A 725 13.68 -41.70 -15.57
N SER A 726 12.99 -41.79 -16.72
CA SER A 726 13.61 -41.51 -18.03
C SER A 726 13.91 -40.01 -18.24
N ASN A 727 14.89 -39.67 -19.09
CA ASN A 727 15.27 -38.26 -19.37
C ASN A 727 14.18 -37.45 -20.10
N SER A 728 13.16 -38.09 -20.66
CA SER A 728 11.97 -37.41 -21.20
C SER A 728 10.92 -37.08 -20.12
N LYS A 729 11.19 -37.48 -18.87
CA LYS A 729 10.36 -37.28 -17.67
C LYS A 729 11.24 -36.77 -16.52
N CYS A 730 11.17 -37.37 -15.32
CA CYS A 730 11.87 -36.87 -14.13
C CYS A 730 13.40 -36.97 -14.25
N GLY A 731 13.93 -37.89 -15.05
CA GLY A 731 15.37 -38.03 -15.29
C GLY A 731 16.03 -36.76 -15.86
N LEU A 732 15.24 -35.85 -16.46
CA LEU A 732 15.71 -34.56 -16.93
C LEU A 732 16.37 -33.72 -15.83
N ILE A 733 15.91 -33.86 -14.58
CA ILE A 733 16.41 -33.15 -13.40
C ILE A 733 17.92 -33.39 -13.22
N ARG A 734 18.39 -34.61 -13.48
CA ARG A 734 19.79 -35.04 -13.27
C ARG A 734 20.59 -35.13 -14.57
N ASP A 735 20.01 -34.78 -15.72
CA ASP A 735 20.71 -34.89 -17.00
C ASP A 735 21.90 -33.91 -17.04
N PRO A 736 23.16 -34.38 -17.10
CA PRO A 736 24.34 -33.51 -17.06
C PRO A 736 24.48 -32.63 -18.31
N LEU A 737 23.74 -32.94 -19.39
CA LEU A 737 23.66 -32.12 -20.59
C LEU A 737 22.28 -31.45 -20.73
N GLY A 738 21.42 -31.60 -19.71
CA GLY A 738 20.08 -31.06 -19.67
C GLY A 738 20.02 -29.57 -19.29
N PRO A 739 18.80 -29.01 -19.25
CA PRO A 739 18.58 -27.58 -18.99
C PRO A 739 18.92 -27.14 -17.56
N PHE A 740 19.15 -28.08 -16.65
CA PHE A 740 19.47 -27.82 -15.24
C PHE A 740 20.94 -28.07 -14.88
N LYS A 741 21.82 -28.32 -15.86
CA LYS A 741 23.23 -28.69 -15.60
C LYS A 741 23.97 -27.70 -14.69
N ASP A 742 23.71 -26.39 -14.84
CA ASP A 742 24.40 -25.33 -14.09
C ASP A 742 23.88 -25.21 -12.64
N CYS A 743 22.80 -25.95 -12.32
CA CYS A 743 22.20 -26.01 -11.00
C CYS A 743 22.72 -27.16 -10.14
N HIS A 744 23.25 -28.23 -10.74
CA HIS A 744 23.65 -29.46 -10.03
C HIS A 744 24.72 -29.22 -8.96
N ASP A 745 25.56 -28.20 -9.14
CA ASP A 745 26.62 -27.83 -8.19
C ASP A 745 26.10 -27.04 -6.98
N VAL A 746 24.91 -26.42 -7.07
CA VAL A 746 24.33 -25.57 -6.02
C VAL A 746 23.06 -26.14 -5.39
N VAL A 747 22.32 -26.99 -6.11
CA VAL A 747 21.12 -27.70 -5.64
C VAL A 747 21.20 -29.17 -6.04
N SER A 748 21.20 -30.05 -5.05
CA SER A 748 21.22 -31.50 -5.27
C SER A 748 19.99 -31.96 -6.06
N PRO A 749 20.17 -32.68 -7.19
CA PRO A 749 19.04 -33.18 -7.99
C PRO A 749 18.34 -34.41 -7.40
N ASP A 750 18.97 -35.10 -6.44
CA ASP A 750 18.53 -36.44 -6.02
C ASP A 750 17.18 -36.45 -5.30
N THR A 751 16.94 -35.51 -4.37
CA THR A 751 15.64 -35.39 -3.67
C THR A 751 14.52 -35.05 -4.66
N TYR A 752 14.74 -34.04 -5.52
CA TYR A 752 13.73 -33.62 -6.51
C TYR A 752 13.41 -34.69 -7.55
N LEU A 753 14.41 -35.49 -7.96
CA LEU A 753 14.20 -36.63 -8.83
C LEU A 753 13.30 -37.69 -8.16
N LYS A 754 13.58 -38.02 -6.89
CA LYS A 754 12.81 -38.97 -6.10
C LYS A 754 11.35 -38.50 -5.95
N ASP A 755 11.15 -37.24 -5.58
CA ASP A 755 9.83 -36.64 -5.39
C ASP A 755 9.03 -36.62 -6.70
N CYS A 756 9.67 -36.22 -7.80
CA CYS A 756 9.06 -36.25 -9.13
C CYS A 756 8.58 -37.64 -9.52
N VAL A 757 9.41 -38.67 -9.30
CA VAL A 757 9.06 -40.06 -9.62
C VAL A 757 7.88 -40.52 -8.78
N ASN A 758 7.89 -40.23 -7.48
CA ASN A 758 6.81 -40.60 -6.56
C ASN A 758 5.48 -39.90 -6.92
N ASP A 759 5.52 -38.61 -7.23
CA ASP A 759 4.35 -37.81 -7.61
C ASP A 759 3.72 -38.28 -8.92
N MET A 760 4.56 -38.65 -9.89
CA MET A 760 4.11 -39.21 -11.17
C MET A 760 3.34 -40.52 -11.00
N CYS A 761 3.55 -41.25 -9.89
CA CYS A 761 2.88 -42.50 -9.59
C CYS A 761 1.63 -42.35 -8.71
N THR A 762 1.61 -41.36 -7.81
CA THR A 762 0.56 -41.19 -6.78
C THR A 762 -0.54 -40.18 -7.17
N GLY A 763 -0.25 -39.28 -8.12
CA GLY A 763 -1.15 -38.20 -8.52
C GLY A 763 -2.29 -38.62 -9.45
N ASP A 764 -3.33 -37.77 -9.49
CA ASP A 764 -4.24 -37.73 -10.63
C ASP A 764 -3.58 -36.89 -11.74
N VAL A 765 -3.44 -37.52 -12.92
CA VAL A 765 -3.03 -36.93 -14.22
C VAL A 765 -1.52 -36.76 -14.48
N GLY A 766 -0.86 -37.86 -14.89
CA GLY A 766 0.38 -37.92 -15.70
C GLY A 766 1.22 -36.64 -15.85
N ASP A 767 1.24 -36.05 -17.05
CA ASP A 767 2.17 -34.96 -17.42
C ASP A 767 2.05 -33.67 -16.56
N GLN A 768 0.95 -33.44 -15.83
CA GLN A 768 0.86 -32.30 -14.92
C GLN A 768 1.73 -32.46 -13.67
N ALA A 769 1.84 -33.68 -13.11
CA ALA A 769 2.72 -33.95 -11.98
C ALA A 769 4.19 -33.75 -12.37
N LEU A 770 4.57 -34.17 -13.59
CA LEU A 770 5.88 -33.90 -14.17
C LEU A 770 6.17 -32.40 -14.24
N CYS A 771 5.28 -31.62 -14.86
CA CYS A 771 5.52 -30.18 -15.04
C CYS A 771 5.64 -29.43 -13.72
N ARG A 772 4.84 -29.79 -12.69
CA ARG A 772 4.96 -29.19 -11.35
C ARG A 772 6.32 -29.49 -10.72
N ASN A 773 6.80 -30.73 -10.81
CA ASN A 773 8.08 -31.12 -10.22
C ASN A 773 9.29 -30.54 -10.96
N LEU A 774 9.27 -30.52 -12.30
CA LEU A 774 10.32 -29.87 -13.08
C LEU A 774 10.37 -28.36 -12.78
N GLN A 775 9.20 -27.72 -12.67
CA GLN A 775 9.11 -26.31 -12.31
C GLN A 775 9.59 -26.05 -10.87
N ALA A 776 9.30 -26.93 -9.91
CA ALA A 776 9.76 -26.79 -8.54
C ALA A 776 11.30 -26.85 -8.44
N TYR A 777 11.94 -27.73 -9.22
CA TYR A 777 13.40 -27.77 -9.31
C TYR A 777 13.96 -26.52 -10.00
N ALA A 778 13.33 -26.07 -11.10
CA ALA A 778 13.70 -24.82 -11.76
C ALA A 778 13.64 -23.62 -10.82
N GLU A 779 12.59 -23.53 -10.00
CA GLU A 779 12.41 -22.48 -8.99
C GLU A 779 13.53 -22.51 -7.93
N GLU A 780 13.93 -23.70 -7.45
CA GLU A 780 15.03 -23.82 -6.48
C GLU A 780 16.39 -23.43 -7.11
N CYS A 781 16.62 -23.80 -8.37
CA CYS A 781 17.80 -23.38 -9.12
C CYS A 781 17.90 -21.86 -9.22
N GLN A 782 16.78 -21.20 -9.55
CA GLN A 782 16.71 -19.75 -9.61
C GLN A 782 16.96 -19.10 -8.24
N ASP A 783 16.38 -19.67 -7.17
CA ASP A 783 16.62 -19.21 -5.80
C ASP A 783 18.08 -19.35 -5.36
N ALA A 784 18.79 -20.36 -5.86
CA ALA A 784 20.23 -20.57 -5.66
C ALA A 784 21.12 -19.72 -6.57
N GLY A 785 20.54 -18.96 -7.51
CA GLY A 785 21.26 -18.12 -8.47
C GLY A 785 21.84 -18.88 -9.67
N ALA A 786 21.46 -20.14 -9.87
CA ALA A 786 21.83 -20.90 -11.06
C ALA A 786 21.01 -20.50 -12.28
N ILE A 787 21.62 -20.59 -13.46
CA ILE A 787 20.95 -20.34 -14.73
C ILE A 787 20.18 -21.61 -15.12
N VAL A 788 18.89 -21.46 -15.39
CA VAL A 788 18.05 -22.52 -15.97
C VAL A 788 17.84 -22.20 -17.44
N ASP A 789 18.15 -23.16 -18.32
CA ASP A 789 17.86 -23.01 -19.74
C ASP A 789 16.34 -23.01 -19.97
N GLY A 790 15.81 -21.87 -20.42
CA GLY A 790 14.37 -21.65 -20.66
C GLY A 790 13.74 -22.58 -21.72
N LEU A 791 14.55 -23.39 -22.42
CA LEU A 791 14.07 -24.40 -23.35
C LEU A 791 13.44 -25.63 -22.66
N TRP A 792 13.57 -25.80 -21.34
CA TRP A 792 13.07 -26.99 -20.64
C TRP A 792 11.56 -27.22 -20.84
N ARG A 793 10.76 -26.16 -20.92
CA ARG A 793 9.31 -26.25 -21.20
C ARG A 793 9.01 -26.71 -22.62
N ASN A 794 9.84 -26.31 -23.58
CA ASN A 794 9.68 -26.67 -24.99
C ASN A 794 9.93 -28.16 -25.22
N ILE A 795 10.88 -28.77 -24.50
CA ILE A 795 11.22 -30.19 -24.66
C ILE A 795 10.33 -31.15 -23.87
N THR A 796 9.60 -30.67 -22.87
CA THR A 796 8.77 -31.50 -21.96
C THR A 796 7.26 -31.34 -22.17
N SER A 797 6.84 -30.55 -23.17
CA SER A 797 5.43 -30.17 -23.41
C SER A 797 4.76 -29.48 -22.21
N CYS A 798 5.56 -28.93 -21.28
CA CYS A 798 5.11 -28.20 -20.10
C CYS A 798 4.82 -26.73 -20.42
N SER A 799 3.98 -26.49 -21.42
CA SER A 799 3.62 -25.13 -21.85
C SER A 799 2.94 -24.36 -20.73
N LEU A 800 3.34 -23.11 -20.53
CA LEU A 800 2.72 -22.18 -19.60
C LEU A 800 1.90 -21.16 -20.40
N PRO A 801 0.56 -21.28 -20.43
CA PRO A 801 -0.27 -20.38 -21.21
C PRO A 801 -0.27 -18.99 -20.57
N CYS A 802 -0.03 -17.97 -21.39
CA CYS A 802 -0.05 -16.57 -20.96
C CYS A 802 -1.31 -15.85 -21.46
N PRO A 803 -1.84 -14.89 -20.68
CA PRO A 803 -2.97 -14.07 -21.11
C PRO A 803 -2.65 -13.28 -22.38
N ALA A 804 -3.69 -12.72 -23.01
CA ALA A 804 -3.49 -11.89 -24.21
C ALA A 804 -2.52 -10.72 -23.94
N ASN A 805 -1.70 -10.41 -24.94
CA ASN A 805 -0.65 -9.37 -24.87
C ASN A 805 0.43 -9.66 -23.81
N SER A 806 0.77 -10.94 -23.65
CA SER A 806 1.89 -11.38 -22.82
C SER A 806 2.51 -12.65 -23.37
N HIS A 807 3.75 -12.91 -22.99
CA HIS A 807 4.50 -14.11 -23.36
C HIS A 807 5.14 -14.75 -22.13
N TYR A 808 5.53 -16.01 -22.28
CA TYR A 808 6.27 -16.75 -21.26
C TYR A 808 7.69 -16.19 -21.14
N GLU A 809 8.13 -15.97 -19.90
CA GLU A 809 9.49 -15.56 -19.57
C GLU A 809 9.99 -16.33 -18.34
N GLN A 810 11.23 -16.83 -18.42
CA GLN A 810 11.86 -17.59 -17.34
C GLN A 810 12.19 -16.68 -16.14
N CYS A 811 12.44 -15.40 -16.39
CA CYS A 811 12.83 -14.41 -15.39
C CYS A 811 12.06 -13.10 -15.62
N THR A 812 10.76 -13.10 -15.30
CA THR A 812 9.93 -11.89 -15.44
C THR A 812 9.90 -11.05 -14.17
N LYS A 813 9.77 -9.74 -14.36
CA LYS A 813 9.56 -8.72 -13.31
C LYS A 813 8.13 -8.17 -13.35
N THR A 814 7.13 -9.05 -13.44
CA THR A 814 5.70 -8.69 -13.59
C THR A 814 5.22 -7.59 -12.64
N CYS A 815 5.70 -7.61 -11.40
CA CYS A 815 5.33 -6.66 -10.34
C CYS A 815 5.87 -5.24 -10.61
N ASP A 816 7.08 -5.11 -11.16
CA ASP A 816 7.68 -3.83 -11.57
C ASP A 816 6.97 -3.22 -12.79
N TYR A 817 6.26 -4.06 -13.55
CA TYR A 817 5.57 -3.70 -14.78
C TYR A 817 4.03 -3.69 -14.63
N SER A 818 3.55 -3.53 -13.41
CA SER A 818 2.13 -3.43 -13.10
C SER A 818 1.60 -2.00 -13.22
N CYS A 819 0.29 -1.86 -13.43
CA CYS A 819 -0.40 -0.57 -13.39
C CYS A 819 -0.23 0.14 -12.04
N SER A 820 -0.23 -0.61 -10.93
CA SER A 820 0.11 -0.10 -9.60
C SER A 820 1.54 0.43 -9.49
N GLY A 821 2.50 -0.22 -10.16
CA GLY A 821 3.93 0.15 -10.16
C GLY A 821 4.23 1.48 -10.88
N LEU A 822 3.26 2.08 -11.57
CA LEU A 822 3.38 3.41 -12.19
C LEU A 822 3.20 4.57 -11.21
N VAL A 823 2.38 4.34 -10.17
CA VAL A 823 1.94 5.39 -9.24
C VAL A 823 2.69 5.29 -7.92
N ALA A 824 3.04 4.08 -7.49
CA ALA A 824 3.82 3.81 -6.29
C ALA A 824 5.05 2.97 -6.64
N GLU A 825 6.13 3.13 -5.87
CA GLU A 825 7.28 2.23 -6.02
C GLU A 825 6.87 0.81 -5.68
N SER A 826 7.22 -0.10 -6.57
CA SER A 826 6.78 -1.47 -6.52
C SER A 826 7.46 -2.12 -5.32
N SER A 827 6.68 -2.58 -4.35
CA SER A 827 7.23 -3.21 -3.15
C SER A 827 7.75 -4.62 -3.44
N CYS A 828 8.13 -4.96 -4.67
CA CYS A 828 8.48 -6.31 -5.15
C CYS A 828 9.75 -6.85 -4.47
N THR A 829 10.08 -8.10 -4.71
CA THR A 829 11.42 -8.59 -4.41
C THR A 829 12.39 -8.11 -5.49
N ASP A 830 13.68 -7.99 -5.17
CA ASP A 830 14.70 -7.63 -6.17
C ASP A 830 14.99 -8.77 -7.17
N ARG A 831 14.32 -9.90 -7.01
CA ARG A 831 14.46 -11.11 -7.84
C ARG A 831 13.44 -11.09 -8.97
N CYS A 832 13.72 -11.85 -10.02
CA CYS A 832 12.72 -12.21 -11.00
C CYS A 832 12.20 -13.63 -10.71
N PHE A 833 11.01 -13.93 -11.22
CA PHE A 833 10.45 -15.27 -11.15
C PHE A 833 9.96 -15.68 -12.53
N GLU A 834 9.89 -16.98 -12.77
CA GLU A 834 9.25 -17.51 -13.96
C GLU A 834 7.75 -17.12 -13.99
N GLY A 835 7.26 -16.72 -15.16
CA GLY A 835 5.88 -16.25 -15.31
C GLY A 835 5.54 -15.73 -16.69
N CYS A 836 4.43 -15.00 -16.76
CA CYS A 836 4.03 -14.28 -17.95
C CYS A 836 4.48 -12.82 -17.84
N GLU A 837 5.25 -12.37 -18.81
CA GLU A 837 5.64 -10.98 -19.00
C GLU A 837 4.69 -10.31 -19.98
N CYS A 838 4.14 -9.16 -19.62
CA CYS A 838 3.36 -8.38 -20.57
C CYS A 838 4.24 -7.98 -21.77
N ASP A 839 3.63 -7.89 -22.96
CA ASP A 839 4.34 -7.39 -24.13
C ASP A 839 4.59 -5.88 -24.01
N VAL A 840 5.61 -5.37 -24.70
CA VAL A 840 6.00 -3.95 -24.66
C VAL A 840 4.79 -3.05 -24.92
N GLY A 841 4.57 -2.06 -24.03
CA GLY A 841 3.42 -1.14 -24.09
C GLY A 841 2.17 -1.62 -23.33
N TYR A 842 2.19 -2.85 -22.79
CA TYR A 842 1.15 -3.39 -21.92
C TYR A 842 1.65 -3.55 -20.48
N LEU A 843 0.73 -3.40 -19.52
CA LEU A 843 0.97 -3.44 -18.09
C LEU A 843 0.10 -4.48 -17.40
N PHE A 844 0.64 -5.07 -16.34
CA PHE A 844 -0.08 -6.04 -15.54
C PHE A 844 -1.14 -5.34 -14.66
N ASP A 845 -2.41 -5.69 -14.87
CA ASP A 845 -3.60 -5.12 -14.20
C ASP A 845 -4.22 -6.12 -13.20
N GLY A 846 -3.41 -6.97 -12.58
CA GLY A 846 -3.82 -7.94 -11.56
C GLY A 846 -4.12 -9.35 -12.09
N ASN A 847 -4.62 -9.50 -13.32
CA ASN A 847 -4.79 -10.82 -13.96
C ASN A 847 -4.61 -10.82 -15.50
N LYS A 848 -4.45 -9.64 -16.11
CA LYS A 848 -4.37 -9.44 -17.56
C LYS A 848 -3.38 -8.32 -17.88
N CYS A 849 -2.95 -8.26 -19.13
CA CYS A 849 -2.10 -7.18 -19.63
C CYS A 849 -2.95 -6.15 -20.39
N VAL A 850 -2.95 -4.90 -19.91
CA VAL A 850 -3.76 -3.79 -20.45
C VAL A 850 -2.90 -2.65 -20.93
N THR A 851 -3.46 -1.79 -21.77
CA THR A 851 -2.80 -0.53 -22.14
C THR A 851 -2.85 0.49 -21.00
N LEU A 852 -1.95 1.47 -21.00
CA LEU A 852 -1.86 2.48 -19.94
C LEU A 852 -3.18 3.22 -19.63
N GLY A 853 -3.98 3.53 -20.66
CA GLY A 853 -5.28 4.19 -20.49
C GLY A 853 -6.35 3.31 -19.81
N GLN A 854 -6.12 2.01 -19.75
CA GLN A 854 -6.99 1.01 -19.14
C GLN A 854 -6.48 0.55 -17.77
N CYS A 855 -5.41 1.17 -17.24
CA CYS A 855 -4.90 0.83 -15.94
C CYS A 855 -5.88 1.14 -14.81
N GLY A 856 -5.90 0.25 -13.82
CA GLY A 856 -6.60 0.46 -12.57
C GLY A 856 -6.02 1.57 -11.68
N CYS A 857 -6.53 1.64 -10.46
CA CYS A 857 -6.27 2.68 -9.47
C CYS A 857 -5.85 2.05 -8.13
N LEU A 858 -4.96 2.73 -7.41
CA LEU A 858 -4.68 2.41 -6.02
C LEU A 858 -5.50 3.34 -5.10
N TYR A 859 -6.26 2.77 -4.17
CA TYR A 859 -7.09 3.51 -3.22
C TYR A 859 -7.00 2.92 -1.82
N ASN A 860 -6.46 3.68 -0.87
CA ASN A 860 -6.23 3.23 0.52
C ASN A 860 -5.50 1.88 0.61
N GLY A 861 -4.56 1.64 -0.32
CA GLY A 861 -3.78 0.40 -0.41
C GLY A 861 -4.50 -0.79 -1.07
N ARG A 862 -5.76 -0.61 -1.49
CA ARG A 862 -6.50 -1.56 -2.34
C ARG A 862 -6.31 -1.21 -3.81
N TYR A 863 -5.95 -2.20 -4.61
CA TYR A 863 -5.96 -2.07 -6.07
C TYR A 863 -7.37 -2.31 -6.63
N LEU A 864 -7.84 -1.37 -7.47
CA LEU A 864 -9.11 -1.43 -8.19
C LEU A 864 -8.80 -1.50 -9.67
N MET A 865 -9.37 -2.47 -10.39
CA MET A 865 -9.29 -2.46 -11.86
C MET A 865 -10.07 -1.27 -12.43
N ALA A 866 -9.83 -0.93 -13.70
CA ALA A 866 -10.59 0.14 -14.36
C ALA A 866 -12.11 -0.12 -14.28
N ASP A 867 -12.87 0.93 -13.95
CA ASP A 867 -14.32 0.94 -13.75
C ASP A 867 -14.85 0.10 -12.56
N GLU A 868 -13.96 -0.54 -11.80
CA GLU A 868 -14.34 -1.24 -10.57
C GLU A 868 -14.81 -0.25 -9.50
N SER A 869 -15.85 -0.65 -8.76
CA SER A 869 -16.38 0.11 -7.63
C SER A 869 -16.29 -0.67 -6.34
N VAL A 870 -15.92 0.02 -5.26
CA VAL A 870 -15.87 -0.55 -3.91
C VAL A 870 -16.63 0.32 -2.92
N VAL A 871 -17.15 -0.33 -1.88
CA VAL A 871 -17.89 0.33 -0.81
C VAL A 871 -17.01 0.37 0.44
N SER A 872 -16.99 1.52 1.11
CA SER A 872 -16.33 1.73 2.41
C SER A 872 -16.83 0.77 3.49
N GLU A 873 -16.03 0.54 4.53
CA GLU A 873 -16.35 -0.43 5.60
C GLU A 873 -17.69 -0.16 6.29
N ASP A 874 -18.06 1.12 6.43
CA ASP A 874 -19.30 1.62 7.04
C ASP A 874 -20.41 1.91 6.01
N CYS A 875 -20.17 1.61 4.73
CA CYS A 875 -21.05 1.91 3.61
C CYS A 875 -21.44 3.39 3.50
N SER A 876 -20.60 4.32 3.97
CA SER A 876 -20.81 5.77 3.85
C SER A 876 -20.41 6.35 2.48
N GLN A 877 -19.57 5.61 1.76
CA GLN A 877 -19.00 5.99 0.47
C GLN A 877 -18.90 4.80 -0.49
N ARG A 878 -19.12 5.09 -1.77
CA ARG A 878 -18.83 4.22 -2.91
C ARG A 878 -17.79 4.88 -3.79
N CYS A 879 -16.70 4.17 -4.04
CA CYS A 879 -15.53 4.66 -4.76
C CYS A 879 -15.32 3.87 -6.04
N THR A 880 -15.18 4.56 -7.17
CA THR A 880 -15.01 3.96 -8.50
C THR A 880 -13.70 4.40 -9.13
N CYS A 881 -12.96 3.44 -9.71
CA CYS A 881 -11.75 3.73 -10.47
C CYS A 881 -12.08 4.17 -11.90
N GLN A 882 -11.62 5.36 -12.31
CA GLN A 882 -11.83 5.91 -13.64
C GLN A 882 -10.51 6.49 -14.17
N ALA A 883 -9.99 5.92 -15.26
CA ALA A 883 -8.77 6.34 -15.93
C ALA A 883 -7.55 6.53 -14.99
N GLY A 884 -7.38 5.63 -14.01
CA GLY A 884 -6.27 5.70 -13.04
C GLY A 884 -6.49 6.64 -11.84
N SER A 885 -7.68 7.23 -11.69
CA SER A 885 -8.06 8.03 -10.52
C SER A 885 -9.33 7.49 -9.86
N VAL A 886 -9.42 7.58 -8.53
CA VAL A 886 -10.60 7.13 -7.79
C VAL A 886 -11.50 8.31 -7.45
N SER A 887 -12.78 8.16 -7.81
CA SER A 887 -13.86 9.07 -7.46
C SER A 887 -14.75 8.42 -6.42
N CYS A 888 -14.96 9.08 -5.27
CA CYS A 888 -15.82 8.59 -4.20
C CYS A 888 -17.06 9.48 -4.05
N LEU A 889 -18.23 8.85 -4.01
CA LEU A 889 -19.51 9.51 -3.78
C LEU A 889 -20.12 9.01 -2.47
N TRP A 890 -20.97 9.85 -1.87
CA TRP A 890 -21.77 9.46 -0.71
C TRP A 890 -22.63 8.24 -1.04
N TYR A 891 -22.66 7.30 -0.10
CA TYR A 891 -23.40 6.04 -0.19
C TYR A 891 -24.01 5.77 1.18
N ASN A 892 -25.17 5.12 1.21
CA ASN A 892 -25.84 4.74 2.45
C ASN A 892 -26.77 3.55 2.17
N CYS A 893 -26.82 2.61 3.11
CA CYS A 893 -27.78 1.52 3.04
C CYS A 893 -29.19 2.04 3.34
N MET A 894 -30.17 1.47 2.65
CA MET A 894 -31.58 1.68 2.99
C MET A 894 -31.89 1.05 4.36
N GLU A 895 -33.00 1.43 5.02
CA GLU A 895 -33.32 0.95 6.39
C GLU A 895 -33.40 -0.58 6.52
N ILE A 896 -33.81 -1.28 5.46
CA ILE A 896 -33.86 -2.75 5.41
C ILE A 896 -32.57 -3.42 4.99
N GLU A 897 -31.62 -2.64 4.49
CA GLU A 897 -30.32 -3.13 4.08
C GLU A 897 -29.35 -3.01 5.26
N ARG A 898 -28.44 -3.97 5.37
CA ARG A 898 -27.29 -3.84 6.27
C ARG A 898 -26.01 -3.77 5.49
N CYS A 899 -25.12 -2.89 5.94
CA CYS A 899 -23.74 -2.89 5.46
C CYS A 899 -23.06 -4.16 5.95
N GLN A 900 -22.80 -5.09 5.04
CA GLN A 900 -22.17 -6.37 5.38
C GLN A 900 -21.35 -6.91 4.19
N LEU A 901 -20.61 -7.98 4.44
CA LEU A 901 -19.92 -8.74 3.41
C LEU A 901 -20.81 -9.87 2.91
N ARG A 902 -20.90 -10.05 1.60
CA ARG A 902 -21.48 -11.23 0.96
C ARG A 902 -20.56 -11.71 -0.16
N ASP A 903 -20.19 -12.99 -0.14
CA ASP A 903 -19.29 -13.60 -1.13
C ASP A 903 -17.98 -12.80 -1.33
N GLY A 904 -17.48 -12.22 -0.22
CA GLY A 904 -16.30 -11.38 -0.20
C GLY A 904 -16.47 -9.97 -0.78
N ILE A 905 -17.68 -9.55 -1.13
CA ILE A 905 -17.97 -8.21 -1.61
C ILE A 905 -18.70 -7.44 -0.52
N ARG A 906 -18.26 -6.21 -0.24
CA ARG A 906 -18.95 -5.32 0.70
C ARG A 906 -20.03 -4.53 -0.01
N GLY A 907 -21.18 -4.43 0.63
CA GLY A 907 -22.30 -3.66 0.11
C GLY A 907 -23.46 -3.59 1.08
N CYS A 908 -24.51 -2.92 0.65
CA CYS A 908 -25.80 -2.91 1.32
C CYS A 908 -26.62 -4.09 0.81
N TYR A 909 -26.97 -5.00 1.71
CA TYR A 909 -27.72 -6.22 1.38
C TYR A 909 -28.97 -6.32 2.24
N SER A 910 -30.11 -6.63 1.60
CA SER A 910 -31.39 -6.88 2.27
C SER A 910 -31.35 -8.17 3.10
N ARG A 911 -32.25 -8.30 4.07
CA ARG A 911 -32.45 -9.54 4.84
C ARG A 911 -33.64 -10.33 4.30
N ASP A 912 -33.61 -11.65 4.44
CA ASP A 912 -34.83 -12.47 4.39
C ASP A 912 -35.86 -11.89 5.36
N SER A 913 -37.14 -11.88 4.97
CA SER A 913 -38.21 -11.39 5.85
C SER A 913 -39.35 -12.38 6.00
N GLU A 914 -40.06 -12.26 7.12
CA GLU A 914 -41.14 -13.14 7.52
C GLU A 914 -42.50 -12.45 7.46
N CYS A 915 -43.48 -13.10 6.85
CA CYS A 915 -44.88 -12.78 6.96
C CYS A 915 -45.58 -13.85 7.79
N THR A 916 -46.38 -13.46 8.78
CA THR A 916 -46.98 -14.43 9.73
C THR A 916 -48.48 -14.28 9.86
N ILE A 917 -49.16 -15.42 10.00
CA ILE A 917 -50.57 -15.53 10.37
C ILE A 917 -50.67 -16.39 11.64
N SER A 918 -50.95 -15.77 12.77
CA SER A 918 -51.10 -16.44 14.07
C SER A 918 -52.42 -17.21 14.19
N SER A 919 -52.53 -18.08 15.18
CA SER A 919 -53.78 -18.76 15.55
C SER A 919 -54.82 -17.83 16.20
N GLU A 920 -54.41 -16.66 16.70
CA GLU A 920 -55.26 -15.67 17.41
C GLU A 920 -55.78 -14.53 16.50
N GLN A 921 -55.91 -14.77 15.19
CA GLN A 921 -56.36 -13.78 14.20
C GLN A 921 -55.42 -12.58 13.95
N HIS A 922 -54.18 -12.63 14.44
CA HIS A 922 -53.16 -11.60 14.17
C HIS A 922 -52.31 -11.92 12.94
N PHE A 923 -52.02 -10.89 12.14
CA PHE A 923 -51.29 -10.92 10.88
C PHE A 923 -50.15 -9.90 10.87
N VAL A 924 -49.00 -10.24 10.29
CA VAL A 924 -47.84 -9.36 10.07
C VAL A 924 -47.30 -9.57 8.65
N THR A 925 -47.09 -8.50 7.89
CA THR A 925 -46.51 -8.48 6.54
C THR A 925 -44.99 -8.61 6.56
N PHE A 926 -44.36 -8.72 5.39
CA PHE A 926 -42.89 -8.76 5.28
C PHE A 926 -42.21 -7.48 5.79
N ASP A 927 -42.84 -6.31 5.69
CA ASP A 927 -42.24 -5.04 6.15
C ASP A 927 -42.81 -4.57 7.50
N GLY A 928 -43.52 -5.46 8.20
CA GLY A 928 -43.93 -5.28 9.60
C GLY A 928 -45.29 -4.60 9.82
N ALA A 929 -46.05 -4.32 8.75
CA ALA A 929 -47.44 -3.89 8.87
C ALA A 929 -48.27 -5.00 9.53
N SER A 930 -49.09 -4.67 10.52
CA SER A 930 -49.79 -5.68 11.33
C SER A 930 -51.23 -5.32 11.64
N GLY A 931 -52.06 -6.34 11.86
CA GLY A 931 -53.46 -6.18 12.23
C GLY A 931 -54.25 -7.48 12.25
N MET A 932 -55.59 -7.37 12.25
CA MET A 932 -56.50 -8.52 12.25
C MET A 932 -56.87 -8.96 10.83
N TYR A 933 -56.90 -10.27 10.58
CA TYR A 933 -57.34 -10.84 9.30
C TYR A 933 -58.79 -11.36 9.34
N PRO A 934 -59.49 -11.52 8.20
CA PRO A 934 -60.88 -11.98 8.17
C PRO A 934 -61.06 -13.38 8.77
N SER A 935 -62.18 -13.64 9.46
CA SER A 935 -62.38 -14.88 10.23
C SER A 935 -62.38 -16.17 9.41
N GLU A 936 -62.80 -16.10 8.14
CA GLU A 936 -62.83 -17.24 7.22
C GLU A 936 -62.57 -16.78 5.78
N GLY A 937 -61.77 -17.56 5.04
CA GLY A 937 -61.47 -17.33 3.62
C GLY A 937 -60.18 -18.02 3.18
N ALA A 938 -59.98 -18.09 1.86
CA ALA A 938 -58.72 -18.49 1.25
C ALA A 938 -58.06 -17.24 0.65
N PHE A 939 -56.83 -16.93 1.05
CA PHE A 939 -56.16 -15.67 0.71
C PHE A 939 -54.82 -15.92 0.04
N VAL A 940 -54.55 -15.21 -1.06
CA VAL A 940 -53.23 -15.18 -1.70
C VAL A 940 -52.31 -14.37 -0.81
N MET A 941 -51.38 -15.06 -0.13
CA MET A 941 -50.48 -14.42 0.82
C MET A 941 -49.26 -13.82 0.12
N ALA A 942 -48.65 -14.58 -0.79
CA ALA A 942 -47.49 -14.14 -1.55
C ALA A 942 -47.46 -14.86 -2.90
N SER A 943 -47.20 -14.12 -3.97
CA SER A 943 -47.12 -14.65 -5.34
C SER A 943 -46.08 -13.88 -6.14
N SER A 944 -45.35 -14.59 -6.99
CA SER A 944 -44.44 -13.98 -7.97
C SER A 944 -44.25 -14.89 -9.19
N CYS A 945 -43.93 -14.29 -10.33
CA CYS A 945 -43.73 -14.98 -11.60
C CYS A 945 -42.62 -14.30 -12.41
N ASN A 946 -41.57 -15.05 -12.74
CA ASN A 946 -40.50 -14.58 -13.60
C ASN A 946 -40.40 -15.45 -14.86
N ILE A 947 -41.01 -14.95 -15.95
CA ILE A 947 -41.12 -15.67 -17.23
C ILE A 947 -39.74 -15.88 -17.87
N THR A 948 -38.74 -15.04 -17.58
CA THR A 948 -37.38 -15.20 -18.16
C THR A 948 -36.54 -16.23 -17.45
N ARG A 949 -36.86 -16.56 -16.19
CA ARG A 949 -36.19 -17.57 -15.37
C ARG A 949 -37.02 -18.85 -15.17
N ASP A 950 -38.12 -18.96 -15.90
CA ASP A 950 -39.04 -20.11 -15.96
C ASP A 950 -39.51 -20.61 -14.58
N TRP A 951 -39.81 -19.69 -13.66
CA TRP A 951 -40.40 -20.02 -12.37
C TRP A 951 -41.58 -19.10 -12.02
N CYS A 952 -42.57 -19.70 -11.38
CA CYS A 952 -43.75 -19.04 -10.83
C CYS A 952 -44.12 -19.74 -9.53
N PHE A 953 -44.55 -18.98 -8.54
CA PHE A 953 -45.19 -19.56 -7.37
C PHE A 953 -46.33 -18.68 -6.86
N SER A 954 -47.25 -19.33 -6.13
CA SER A 954 -48.27 -18.64 -5.35
C SER A 954 -48.54 -19.41 -4.07
N VAL A 955 -48.56 -18.71 -2.94
CA VAL A 955 -48.86 -19.27 -1.63
C VAL A 955 -50.23 -18.79 -1.17
N VAL A 956 -51.15 -19.74 -0.98
CA VAL A 956 -52.50 -19.48 -0.50
C VAL A 956 -52.70 -20.13 0.86
N VAL A 957 -53.25 -19.37 1.80
CA VAL A 957 -53.65 -19.89 3.10
C VAL A 957 -55.17 -19.92 3.18
N ASP A 958 -55.71 -21.11 3.42
CA ASP A 958 -57.14 -21.35 3.61
C ASP A 958 -57.46 -21.52 5.10
N THR A 959 -58.39 -20.70 5.58
CA THR A 959 -58.83 -20.64 6.97
C THR A 959 -60.28 -21.10 7.17
N ARG A 960 -60.95 -21.54 6.10
CA ARG A 960 -62.38 -21.91 6.13
C ARG A 960 -62.62 -23.20 6.91
N LYS A 961 -63.80 -23.31 7.53
CA LYS A 961 -64.26 -24.50 8.27
C LYS A 961 -65.25 -25.30 7.41
N CYS A 962 -64.80 -26.43 6.87
CA CYS A 962 -65.66 -27.26 6.01
C CYS A 962 -66.39 -28.41 6.73
N GLN A 963 -66.21 -28.60 8.05
CA GLN A 963 -66.92 -29.61 8.85
C GLN A 963 -67.47 -29.02 10.16
N THR A 964 -68.74 -29.31 10.47
CA THR A 964 -69.40 -28.91 11.72
C THR A 964 -68.76 -29.61 12.92
N GLY A 965 -68.11 -28.82 13.80
CA GLY A 965 -67.47 -29.31 15.02
C GLY A 965 -65.95 -29.52 14.94
N SER A 966 -65.31 -29.26 13.81
CA SER A 966 -63.85 -29.33 13.67
C SER A 966 -63.15 -28.04 14.15
N SER A 967 -62.00 -28.17 14.81
CA SER A 967 -61.09 -27.05 15.09
C SER A 967 -60.68 -26.37 13.79
N SER A 968 -60.56 -25.04 13.76
CA SER A 968 -60.07 -24.28 12.59
C SER A 968 -58.61 -24.64 12.28
N ARG A 969 -58.40 -25.72 11.53
CA ARG A 969 -57.08 -26.10 11.03
C ARG A 969 -56.88 -25.39 9.70
N LYS A 970 -55.83 -24.56 9.63
CA LYS A 970 -55.46 -23.88 8.39
C LYS A 970 -54.91 -24.91 7.39
N THR A 971 -55.16 -24.66 6.11
CA THR A 971 -54.59 -25.42 5.01
C THR A 971 -53.68 -24.51 4.20
N LEU A 972 -52.49 -25.00 3.90
CA LEU A 972 -51.47 -24.31 3.12
C LEU A 972 -51.46 -24.90 1.71
N HIS A 973 -51.62 -24.05 0.71
CA HIS A 973 -51.57 -24.39 -0.71
C HIS A 973 -50.41 -23.65 -1.36
N VAL A 974 -49.45 -24.37 -1.93
CA VAL A 974 -48.30 -23.80 -2.64
C VAL A 974 -48.34 -24.24 -4.09
N PHE A 975 -48.58 -23.30 -4.98
CA PHE A 975 -48.51 -23.48 -6.43
C PHE A 975 -47.06 -23.27 -6.87
N THR A 976 -46.52 -24.19 -7.66
CA THR A 976 -45.22 -24.07 -8.33
C THR A 976 -45.39 -24.33 -9.83
N SER A 977 -44.30 -24.26 -10.61
CA SER A 977 -44.31 -24.64 -12.03
C SER A 977 -44.66 -26.12 -12.26
N GLU A 978 -44.48 -26.99 -11.27
CA GLU A 978 -44.78 -28.45 -11.36
C GLU A 978 -46.18 -28.83 -10.89
N GLY A 979 -46.86 -27.97 -10.14
CA GLY A 979 -48.21 -28.25 -9.66
C GLY A 979 -48.55 -27.64 -8.31
N LEU A 980 -49.60 -28.18 -7.69
CA LEU A 980 -50.14 -27.74 -6.42
C LEU A 980 -49.74 -28.70 -5.29
N ILE A 981 -48.95 -28.20 -4.35
CA ILE A 981 -48.67 -28.87 -3.08
C ILE A 981 -49.66 -28.35 -2.03
N THR A 982 -50.37 -29.25 -1.37
CA THR A 982 -51.31 -28.91 -0.29
C THR A 982 -50.89 -29.62 1.00
N ALA A 983 -50.87 -28.87 2.11
CA ALA A 983 -50.64 -29.41 3.45
C ALA A 983 -51.72 -28.90 4.41
N ASN A 984 -52.30 -29.78 5.22
CA ASN A 984 -53.31 -29.39 6.21
C ASN A 984 -52.77 -29.48 7.65
N GLY A 985 -53.54 -28.97 8.62
CA GLY A 985 -53.20 -29.07 10.05
C GLY A 985 -53.24 -30.48 10.66
N ALA A 986 -53.53 -31.53 9.87
CA ALA A 986 -53.32 -32.93 10.27
C ALA A 986 -51.99 -33.49 9.75
N GLN A 987 -51.15 -32.64 9.13
CA GLN A 987 -49.89 -33.00 8.48
C GLN A 987 -50.06 -33.95 7.28
N GLU A 988 -51.26 -33.99 6.71
CA GLU A 988 -51.51 -34.71 5.46
C GLU A 988 -51.07 -33.84 4.29
N ILE A 989 -50.44 -34.46 3.29
CA ILE A 989 -49.85 -33.77 2.14
C ILE A 989 -50.39 -34.34 0.85
N TRP A 990 -50.75 -33.47 -0.08
CA TRP A 990 -51.17 -33.83 -1.43
C TRP A 990 -50.33 -33.11 -2.47
N MET A 991 -49.98 -33.81 -3.55
CA MET A 991 -49.43 -33.23 -4.77
C MET A 991 -50.44 -33.42 -5.89
N ASN A 992 -50.91 -32.33 -6.50
CA ASN A 992 -51.90 -32.35 -7.58
C ASN A 992 -53.17 -33.18 -7.24
N GLY A 993 -53.59 -33.15 -5.98
CA GLY A 993 -54.75 -33.90 -5.48
C GLY A 993 -54.48 -35.36 -5.12
N GLN A 994 -53.28 -35.88 -5.36
CA GLN A 994 -52.87 -37.22 -4.94
C GLN A 994 -52.24 -37.17 -3.54
N HIS A 995 -52.78 -37.96 -2.62
CA HIS A 995 -52.26 -38.06 -1.25
C HIS A 995 -50.87 -38.71 -1.23
N LEU A 996 -49.89 -38.05 -0.62
CA LEU A 996 -48.53 -38.57 -0.44
C LEU A 996 -48.46 -39.36 0.88
N GLN A 997 -47.84 -40.55 0.83
CA GLN A 997 -47.63 -41.35 2.05
C GLN A 997 -46.55 -40.74 2.93
N ALA A 998 -46.67 -40.91 4.25
CA ALA A 998 -45.77 -40.31 5.24
C ALA A 998 -44.28 -40.62 4.96
N GLN A 999 -43.51 -39.57 4.69
CA GLN A 999 -42.04 -39.55 4.62
C GLN A 999 -41.55 -38.25 5.26
N ASP A 1000 -40.32 -38.25 5.75
CA ASP A 1000 -39.72 -37.07 6.39
C ASP A 1000 -39.41 -35.94 5.39
N THR A 1001 -39.16 -36.26 4.11
CA THR A 1001 -38.85 -35.28 3.07
C THR A 1001 -39.27 -35.75 1.68
N PHE A 1002 -39.88 -34.85 0.90
CA PHE A 1002 -40.16 -35.02 -0.53
C PHE A 1002 -39.35 -33.97 -1.31
N LEU A 1003 -38.72 -34.40 -2.41
CA LEU A 1003 -37.91 -33.56 -3.28
C LEU A 1003 -38.57 -33.48 -4.67
N PHE A 1004 -38.78 -32.25 -5.14
CA PHE A 1004 -39.25 -31.87 -6.47
C PHE A 1004 -38.21 -30.94 -7.10
N ASP A 1005 -38.25 -30.70 -8.41
CA ASP A 1005 -37.23 -29.86 -9.08
C ASP A 1005 -37.34 -28.39 -8.63
N SER A 1006 -38.57 -27.92 -8.38
CA SER A 1006 -38.93 -26.56 -7.99
C SER A 1006 -39.28 -26.40 -6.50
N ALA A 1007 -39.41 -27.50 -5.75
CA ALA A 1007 -39.80 -27.44 -4.34
C ALA A 1007 -39.26 -28.61 -3.49
N ARG A 1008 -39.14 -28.37 -2.19
CA ARG A 1008 -38.84 -29.36 -1.17
C ARG A 1008 -39.90 -29.32 -0.09
N VAL A 1009 -40.45 -30.46 0.29
CA VAL A 1009 -41.40 -30.58 1.41
C VAL A 1009 -40.75 -31.36 2.53
N MET A 1010 -40.72 -30.81 3.74
CA MET A 1010 -40.19 -31.44 4.94
C MET A 1010 -41.29 -31.59 5.99
N VAL A 1011 -41.40 -32.77 6.58
CA VAL A 1011 -42.42 -33.09 7.58
C VAL A 1011 -41.73 -33.45 8.89
N SER A 1012 -42.18 -32.85 9.98
CA SER A 1012 -41.73 -33.16 11.34
C SER A 1012 -42.94 -33.31 12.26
N SER A 1013 -42.72 -33.76 13.49
CA SER A 1013 -43.80 -33.85 14.49
C SER A 1013 -44.41 -32.49 14.88
N LEU A 1014 -43.74 -31.39 14.56
CA LEU A 1014 -44.17 -30.04 14.92
C LEU A 1014 -44.68 -29.23 13.72
N ASN A 1015 -44.03 -29.36 12.56
CA ASN A 1015 -44.25 -28.47 11.42
C ASN A 1015 -44.26 -29.23 10.09
N VAL A 1016 -45.00 -28.69 9.12
CA VAL A 1016 -44.85 -28.99 7.68
C VAL A 1016 -44.22 -27.78 7.00
N THR A 1017 -43.08 -27.98 6.34
CA THR A 1017 -42.34 -26.93 5.64
C THR A 1017 -42.36 -27.21 4.15
N ILE A 1018 -42.84 -26.26 3.36
CA ILE A 1018 -42.79 -26.29 1.89
C ILE A 1018 -41.85 -25.18 1.44
N GLU A 1019 -40.69 -25.55 0.91
CA GLU A 1019 -39.68 -24.65 0.37
C GLU A 1019 -39.77 -24.66 -1.15
N VAL A 1020 -40.15 -23.53 -1.76
CA VAL A 1020 -39.93 -23.31 -3.20
C VAL A 1020 -38.46 -22.94 -3.34
N VAL A 1021 -37.68 -23.77 -4.03
CA VAL A 1021 -36.21 -23.79 -3.95
C VAL A 1021 -35.63 -22.39 -4.17
N ASP A 1022 -34.82 -21.96 -3.20
CA ASP A 1022 -34.21 -20.63 -3.11
C ASP A 1022 -35.16 -19.43 -3.14
N LEU A 1023 -36.49 -19.56 -3.17
CA LEU A 1023 -37.42 -18.43 -3.36
C LEU A 1023 -38.20 -18.11 -2.08
N ILE A 1024 -39.05 -19.02 -1.62
CA ILE A 1024 -39.91 -18.78 -0.47
C ILE A 1024 -40.08 -20.06 0.33
N THR A 1025 -40.07 -19.94 1.66
CA THR A 1025 -40.36 -21.06 2.56
C THR A 1025 -41.68 -20.81 3.26
N ALA A 1026 -42.64 -21.72 3.11
CA ALA A 1026 -43.92 -21.68 3.78
C ALA A 1026 -43.99 -22.76 4.86
N VAL A 1027 -44.20 -22.36 6.11
CA VAL A 1027 -44.22 -23.24 7.29
C VAL A 1027 -45.61 -23.23 7.90
N LEU A 1028 -46.23 -24.41 7.99
CA LEU A 1028 -47.45 -24.65 8.76
C LEU A 1028 -47.07 -25.32 10.09
N HIS A 1029 -47.28 -24.62 11.18
CA HIS A 1029 -46.98 -25.09 12.54
C HIS A 1029 -48.17 -25.86 13.13
N ALA A 1030 -47.91 -26.79 14.07
CA ALA A 1030 -48.94 -27.62 14.71
C ALA A 1030 -50.01 -26.82 15.47
N ASP A 1031 -49.68 -25.60 15.94
CA ASP A 1031 -50.61 -24.68 16.60
C ASP A 1031 -51.50 -23.91 15.61
N GLY A 1032 -51.33 -24.13 14.30
CA GLY A 1032 -52.04 -23.45 13.24
C GLY A 1032 -51.45 -22.09 12.86
N LYS A 1033 -50.26 -21.71 13.36
CA LYS A 1033 -49.52 -20.56 12.83
C LYS A 1033 -49.03 -20.90 11.41
N VAL A 1034 -49.08 -19.91 10.50
CA VAL A 1034 -48.41 -19.99 9.20
C VAL A 1034 -47.32 -18.91 9.16
N THR A 1035 -46.13 -19.30 8.72
CA THR A 1035 -44.98 -18.39 8.53
C THR A 1035 -44.49 -18.53 7.10
N LEU A 1036 -44.43 -17.42 6.37
CA LEU A 1036 -43.80 -17.34 5.06
C LEU A 1036 -42.48 -16.61 5.22
N ILE A 1037 -41.40 -17.17 4.70
CA ILE A 1037 -40.06 -16.61 4.72
C ILE A 1037 -39.68 -16.32 3.27
N ALA A 1038 -39.77 -15.06 2.86
CA ALA A 1038 -39.38 -14.64 1.52
C ALA A 1038 -37.86 -14.42 1.49
N LYS A 1039 -37.21 -15.02 0.48
CA LYS A 1039 -35.80 -14.73 0.20
C LYS A 1039 -35.67 -13.34 -0.39
N GLU A 1040 -34.60 -12.65 -0.01
CA GLU A 1040 -34.32 -11.26 -0.41
C GLU A 1040 -34.50 -10.96 -1.91
N LYS A 1041 -34.25 -11.93 -2.80
CA LYS A 1041 -34.33 -11.73 -4.26
C LYS A 1041 -35.76 -11.53 -4.75
N LEU A 1042 -36.73 -11.68 -3.87
CA LEU A 1042 -38.13 -11.39 -4.09
C LEU A 1042 -38.52 -9.98 -3.60
N ALA A 1043 -37.60 -9.22 -3.02
CA ALA A 1043 -37.87 -7.85 -2.58
C ALA A 1043 -38.36 -7.01 -3.76
N ARG A 1044 -39.52 -6.36 -3.60
CA ARG A 1044 -40.26 -5.60 -4.65
C ARG A 1044 -40.90 -6.42 -5.76
N ASP A 1045 -40.70 -7.73 -5.78
CA ASP A 1045 -41.22 -8.65 -6.80
C ASP A 1045 -42.41 -9.49 -6.28
N LEU A 1046 -42.83 -9.26 -5.02
CA LEU A 1046 -43.97 -9.94 -4.40
C LEU A 1046 -45.27 -9.15 -4.51
N PHE A 1047 -46.34 -9.90 -4.72
CA PHE A 1047 -47.70 -9.40 -4.67
C PHE A 1047 -48.55 -10.35 -3.83
N GLY A 1048 -49.44 -9.80 -3.01
CA GLY A 1048 -50.31 -10.57 -2.13
C GLY A 1048 -50.58 -9.85 -0.82
N ALA A 1049 -51.30 -10.51 0.07
CA ALA A 1049 -51.64 -9.95 1.38
C ALA A 1049 -50.40 -9.64 2.25
N CYS A 1050 -49.29 -10.35 2.06
CA CYS A 1050 -48.03 -10.16 2.81
C CYS A 1050 -47.23 -8.91 2.41
N GLY A 1051 -47.73 -8.09 1.50
CA GLY A 1051 -47.04 -6.88 1.04
C GLY A 1051 -46.03 -7.15 -0.06
N ASN A 1052 -45.25 -6.12 -0.38
CA ASN A 1052 -44.34 -6.10 -1.52
C ASN A 1052 -42.87 -6.38 -1.14
N PHE A 1053 -42.57 -6.45 0.17
CA PHE A 1053 -41.24 -6.74 0.71
C PHE A 1053 -40.19 -5.72 0.22
N ASN A 1054 -40.51 -4.43 0.31
CA ASN A 1054 -39.62 -3.33 -0.09
C ASN A 1054 -39.01 -2.57 1.09
N GLY A 1055 -39.44 -2.90 2.31
CA GLY A 1055 -39.00 -2.30 3.56
C GLY A 1055 -39.86 -1.17 4.12
N ASP A 1056 -40.98 -0.84 3.51
CA ASP A 1056 -41.92 0.19 3.95
C ASP A 1056 -43.28 -0.42 4.31
N GLY A 1057 -43.49 -0.73 5.59
CA GLY A 1057 -44.77 -1.24 6.06
C GLY A 1057 -45.97 -0.30 5.83
N ASN A 1058 -45.76 0.98 5.45
CA ASN A 1058 -46.86 1.88 5.13
C ASN A 1058 -47.49 1.60 3.75
N ASP A 1059 -46.78 0.93 2.85
CA ASP A 1059 -47.24 0.61 1.49
C ASP A 1059 -47.53 -0.88 1.27
N ASP A 1060 -47.59 -1.66 2.34
CA ASP A 1060 -47.94 -3.08 2.26
C ASP A 1060 -49.46 -3.32 2.12
N LEU A 1061 -50.28 -2.41 2.65
CA LEU A 1061 -51.73 -2.59 2.74
C LEU A 1061 -52.42 -2.08 1.48
N HIS A 1062 -52.29 -2.83 0.37
CA HIS A 1062 -52.95 -2.53 -0.89
C HIS A 1062 -53.98 -3.59 -1.28
N LEU A 1063 -54.99 -3.15 -2.02
CA LEU A 1063 -55.98 -4.02 -2.66
C LEU A 1063 -55.35 -4.74 -3.86
N ASP A 1064 -56.02 -5.79 -4.35
CA ASP A 1064 -55.64 -6.56 -5.55
C ASP A 1064 -55.51 -5.71 -6.84
N ASN A 1065 -56.11 -4.51 -6.84
CA ASN A 1065 -56.02 -3.51 -7.90
C ASN A 1065 -54.91 -2.45 -7.70
N GLY A 1066 -54.11 -2.57 -6.64
CA GLY A 1066 -52.98 -1.68 -6.33
C GLY A 1066 -53.34 -0.40 -5.54
N THR A 1067 -54.60 -0.17 -5.18
CA THR A 1067 -54.99 1.01 -4.37
C THR A 1067 -54.76 0.79 -2.87
N PRO A 1068 -54.40 1.83 -2.08
CA PRO A 1068 -54.23 1.69 -0.63
C PRO A 1068 -55.53 1.27 0.07
N ALA A 1069 -55.44 0.32 0.99
CA ALA A 1069 -56.57 -0.17 1.76
C ALA A 1069 -56.81 0.67 3.02
N SER A 1070 -58.08 0.80 3.44
CA SER A 1070 -58.47 1.52 4.65
C SER A 1070 -58.23 0.74 5.96
N SER A 1071 -57.97 -0.57 5.87
CA SER A 1071 -57.64 -1.44 7.01
C SER A 1071 -56.95 -2.72 6.54
N VAL A 1072 -56.19 -3.35 7.43
CA VAL A 1072 -55.53 -4.65 7.20
C VAL A 1072 -56.55 -5.73 6.80
N THR A 1073 -57.69 -5.80 7.49
CA THR A 1073 -58.75 -6.77 7.18
C THR A 1073 -59.28 -6.60 5.76
N TYR A 1074 -59.45 -5.35 5.30
CA TYR A 1074 -59.92 -5.05 3.96
C TYR A 1074 -58.86 -5.34 2.89
N ALA A 1075 -57.58 -5.06 3.18
CA ALA A 1075 -56.46 -5.41 2.31
C ALA A 1075 -56.45 -6.93 2.04
N ILE A 1076 -56.44 -7.74 3.11
CA ILE A 1076 -56.41 -9.21 3.01
C ILE A 1076 -57.65 -9.75 2.29
N TYR A 1077 -58.84 -9.19 2.57
CA TYR A 1077 -60.08 -9.62 1.92
C TYR A 1077 -60.06 -9.39 0.39
N SER A 1078 -59.40 -8.33 -0.08
CA SER A 1078 -59.23 -8.06 -1.51
C SER A 1078 -58.41 -9.15 -2.21
N TRP A 1079 -57.47 -9.78 -1.51
CA TRP A 1079 -56.65 -10.90 -1.99
C TRP A 1079 -57.32 -12.27 -1.86
N THR A 1080 -58.65 -12.34 -1.82
CA THR A 1080 -59.40 -13.60 -1.76
C THR A 1080 -59.17 -14.46 -3.01
N ALA A 1081 -58.69 -15.68 -2.81
CA ALA A 1081 -58.48 -16.69 -3.84
C ALA A 1081 -59.80 -17.32 -4.30
N ARG A 1082 -60.51 -16.65 -5.23
CA ARG A 1082 -61.88 -17.02 -5.68
C ARG A 1082 -62.00 -18.38 -6.35
N TYR A 1083 -60.89 -18.96 -6.81
CA TYR A 1083 -60.84 -20.29 -7.43
C TYR A 1083 -61.04 -21.44 -6.44
N PHE A 1084 -60.91 -21.18 -5.14
CA PHE A 1084 -61.39 -22.11 -4.13
C PHE A 1084 -62.87 -21.81 -3.84
N SER A 1085 -63.80 -22.46 -4.55
CA SER A 1085 -65.24 -22.33 -4.27
C SER A 1085 -65.61 -22.91 -2.89
N THR A 1086 -66.76 -22.47 -2.36
CA THR A 1086 -67.36 -22.87 -1.08
C THR A 1086 -67.16 -24.35 -0.78
N CYS A 1087 -66.89 -24.71 0.49
CA CYS A 1087 -66.84 -26.09 0.98
C CYS A 1087 -67.91 -26.93 0.27
N LEU A 1088 -67.50 -27.82 -0.62
CA LEU A 1088 -68.42 -28.74 -1.27
C LEU A 1088 -68.96 -29.66 -0.16
N PRO A 1089 -70.29 -29.86 -0.08
CA PRO A 1089 -70.96 -30.53 1.03
C PRO A 1089 -70.53 -31.97 1.25
#